data_AF-A0A1J3HHK5-F1
#
_entry.id   AF-A0A1J3HHK5-F1
#
_cell.length_a   1.000
_cell.length_b   1.000
_cell.length_c   1.000
_cell.angle_alpha   90.00
_cell.angle_beta   90.00
_cell.angle_gamma   90.00
#
_symmetry.space_group_name_H-M   'P 1'
#
loop_
_entity.id
_entity.type
_entity.pdbx_description
1 polymer ?
#
loop_
_entity_poly.entity_id
_entity_poly.type
_entity_poly.pdbx_seq_one_letter_code
_entity_poly.pdbx_strand_id
1 'polypeptide(L)'
;FSLYAEKILDNYKVIISQIHLFHVQDKSNLKVALSGLEHCLSLLPSDESVTVSQKKGVLQNETLLAYEQDAVKDRFSDVSGTLKTIVEALINCFQDFIPLIHAPPRGLDGKSLIDCVHHILCSICHAIKFSMSRHTQRQTTSEEVTLMNLDQDFAWMLSNKLLGSFPLNTKTNLSERDYESYFILNAVLTEIFLEVSKWSQWSHLPTDLSNRCLEFIERTLLGKITRGNSKSTHEKTLLALLPSVPKLILRVDHDWRDNLLQAFTTAFNDCKPDSELKLACISTIRDLIIPNGDILYSSASDPTVVDYQSAWVKKLPSLLNQLGDKHPLSTQAILQLLLDLGRFGCLNASPTFEEEPTFEEGIGYFFNPCQGKGNVSGGSFASLPEEAQELALCFLFYFTIDSFSAPLLESIVSCCLYPQLEPAVLYRIVEILHTAYRAGYIQITDHFSFLVTLVARFKVVPEKGQLAMECNEHETSRDTFKALTNRVCSCLSEMGDGPLVLQILEKILLEQIILNPALDNGCAILRMICALDSKPTRLSEKSIATLCEFLPGYLIDIVKSIPEDKEKSSYLYMQTCLYYLVPCYFLFDRSSKLTEEVLQRMQSIVSENTKSLESVQDRESGRNSLNLIQHIVSVVLLMHNDVKLRKIISSSKSEIDLILQNVVSFQSSGSTSLTVEAKHSMRIAGERLKIASNSLLA
;
A
#
# COMPACT_ATOMS: atom_id res chain seq x y z
N PHE A 1 42.57 8.95 -0.41
CA PHE A 1 42.85 7.53 -0.21
C PHE A 1 42.95 6.77 -1.54
N SER A 2 41.93 6.82 -2.40
CA SER A 2 41.86 6.08 -3.69
C SER A 2 43.03 6.22 -4.67
N LEU A 3 43.81 7.32 -4.61
CA LEU A 3 44.99 7.53 -5.48
C LEU A 3 46.32 7.03 -4.90
N TYR A 4 46.37 6.70 -3.60
CA TYR A 4 47.61 6.34 -2.87
C TYR A 4 47.42 5.14 -1.93
N ALA A 5 46.36 4.35 -2.10
CA ALA A 5 45.98 3.29 -1.17
C ALA A 5 47.11 2.27 -0.94
N GLU A 6 47.81 1.86 -2.00
CA GLU A 6 48.96 0.95 -1.93
C GLU A 6 50.09 1.50 -1.06
N LYS A 7 50.57 2.73 -1.34
CA LYS A 7 51.64 3.37 -0.56
C LYS A 7 51.26 3.57 0.91
N ILE A 8 50.00 3.91 1.16
CA ILE A 8 49.47 4.07 2.52
C ILE A 8 49.47 2.72 3.25
N LEU A 9 48.98 1.66 2.59
CA LEU A 9 48.94 0.31 3.15
C LEU A 9 50.35 -0.28 3.33
N ASP A 10 51.30 0.00 2.45
CA ASP A 10 52.70 -0.40 2.62
C ASP A 10 53.35 0.26 3.84
N ASN A 11 53.06 1.54 4.10
CA ASN A 11 53.51 2.20 5.32
C ASN A 11 52.92 1.52 6.57
N TYR A 12 51.63 1.19 6.54
CA TYR A 12 51.01 0.45 7.62
C TYR A 12 51.57 -0.97 7.75
N LYS A 13 51.90 -1.65 6.66
CA LYS A 13 52.55 -2.97 6.67
C LYS A 13 53.86 -2.92 7.44
N VAL A 14 54.69 -1.89 7.23
CA VAL A 14 55.93 -1.69 8.00
C VAL A 14 55.61 -1.48 9.48
N ILE A 15 54.67 -0.59 9.80
CA ILE A 15 54.27 -0.30 11.18
C ILE A 15 53.75 -1.56 11.89
N ILE A 16 52.91 -2.36 11.23
CA ILE A 16 52.28 -3.57 11.78
C ILE A 16 53.32 -4.69 11.96
N SER A 17 54.22 -4.86 11.00
CA SER A 17 55.31 -5.86 11.10
C SER A 17 56.26 -5.59 12.28
N GLN A 18 56.29 -4.36 12.78
CA GLN A 18 57.08 -3.94 13.93
C GLN A 18 56.26 -3.87 15.23
N ILE A 19 55.00 -4.33 15.25
CA ILE A 19 54.13 -4.28 16.44
C ILE A 19 54.73 -5.02 17.64
N HIS A 20 55.43 -6.14 17.41
CA HIS A 20 56.10 -6.89 18.48
C HIS A 20 57.21 -6.08 19.22
N LEU A 21 57.68 -4.96 18.63
CA LEU A 21 58.65 -4.05 19.24
C LEU A 21 58.00 -2.91 20.04
N PHE A 22 56.69 -2.69 19.92
CA PHE A 22 55.99 -1.67 20.70
C PHE A 22 55.88 -2.11 22.17
N HIS A 23 56.70 -1.50 23.02
CA HIS A 23 56.64 -1.71 24.46
C HIS A 23 55.32 -1.18 25.04
N VAL A 24 54.91 -1.77 26.16
CA VAL A 24 53.70 -1.49 26.98
C VAL A 24 53.45 0.01 27.33
N GLN A 25 54.37 0.93 27.01
CA GLN A 25 54.28 2.37 27.26
C GLN A 25 53.72 3.19 26.07
N ASP A 26 53.74 2.70 24.82
CA ASP A 26 53.27 3.43 23.62
C ASP A 26 51.82 3.08 23.19
N LYS A 27 50.95 2.74 24.17
CA LYS A 27 49.59 2.21 23.95
C LYS A 27 48.66 3.13 23.16
N SER A 28 48.70 4.44 23.41
CA SER A 28 47.87 5.41 22.68
C SER A 28 48.28 5.49 21.21
N ASN A 29 49.58 5.39 20.92
CA ASN A 29 50.13 5.45 19.57
C ASN A 29 49.75 4.19 18.78
N LEU A 30 49.83 3.01 19.41
CA LEU A 30 49.38 1.75 18.80
C LEU A 30 47.88 1.75 18.51
N LYS A 31 47.05 2.18 19.48
CA LYS A 31 45.60 2.29 19.29
C LYS A 31 45.26 3.23 18.13
N VAL A 32 45.89 4.40 18.08
CA VAL A 32 45.68 5.38 16.99
C VAL A 32 46.11 4.80 15.64
N ALA A 33 47.25 4.10 15.58
CA ALA A 33 47.71 3.44 14.36
C ALA A 33 46.73 2.36 13.88
N LEU A 34 46.24 1.50 14.77
CA LEU A 34 45.26 0.45 14.44
C LEU A 34 43.90 1.04 14.04
N SER A 35 43.42 2.08 14.73
CA SER A 35 42.18 2.77 14.33
C SER A 35 42.32 3.48 12.98
N GLY A 36 43.51 4.01 12.68
CA GLY A 36 43.80 4.64 11.39
C GLY A 36 43.87 3.62 10.26
N LEU A 37 44.44 2.44 10.53
CA LEU A 37 44.42 1.32 9.59
C LEU A 37 42.99 0.84 9.32
N GLU A 38 42.19 0.62 10.37
CA GLU A 38 40.79 0.22 10.23
C GLU A 38 40.03 1.21 9.34
N HIS A 39 40.19 2.52 9.60
CA HIS A 39 39.56 3.57 8.79
C HIS A 39 40.04 3.55 7.33
N CYS A 40 41.33 3.31 7.08
CA CYS A 40 41.84 3.17 5.71
C CYS A 40 41.22 1.95 5.01
N LEU A 41 41.10 0.81 5.70
CA LEU A 41 40.54 -0.41 5.14
C LEU A 41 39.02 -0.31 4.94
N SER A 42 38.29 0.42 5.79
CA SER A 42 36.85 0.66 5.61
C SER A 42 36.53 1.54 4.41
N LEU A 43 37.50 2.31 3.88
CA LEU A 43 37.35 3.13 2.67
C LEU A 43 37.58 2.35 1.37
N LEU A 44 37.95 1.07 1.46
CA LEU A 44 38.07 0.20 0.29
C LEU A 44 36.67 -0.18 -0.22
N PRO A 45 36.46 -0.26 -1.54
CA PRO A 45 35.16 -0.62 -2.09
C PRO A 45 34.82 -2.07 -1.74
N SER A 46 33.74 -2.28 -0.99
CA SER A 46 33.12 -3.59 -0.78
C SER A 46 31.67 -3.51 -1.27
N ASP A 47 31.07 -4.65 -1.65
CA ASP A 47 29.72 -4.69 -2.24
C ASP A 47 28.69 -4.00 -1.33
N GLU A 48 28.43 -2.72 -1.60
CA GLU A 48 27.30 -1.98 -1.08
C GLU A 48 26.10 -2.24 -1.97
N SER A 49 25.59 -3.48 -1.96
CA SER A 49 24.32 -3.80 -2.62
C SER A 49 23.09 -3.33 -1.83
N VAL A 50 23.25 -2.48 -0.79
CA VAL A 50 22.14 -2.07 0.09
C VAL A 50 22.02 -0.55 0.33
N THR A 51 22.98 0.29 -0.06
CA THR A 51 23.00 1.72 0.33
C THR A 51 22.77 2.73 -0.81
N VAL A 52 22.55 2.29 -2.06
CA VAL A 52 22.29 3.23 -3.18
C VAL A 52 20.81 3.62 -3.29
N SER A 53 19.88 2.96 -2.61
CA SER A 53 18.43 3.26 -2.73
C SER A 53 17.97 4.53 -1.98
N GLN A 54 18.82 5.19 -1.19
CA GLN A 54 18.42 6.39 -0.43
C GLN A 54 18.97 7.73 -0.94
N LYS A 55 19.72 7.76 -2.05
CA LYS A 55 20.14 9.03 -2.67
C LYS A 55 20.19 8.95 -4.19
N LYS A 56 19.03 9.07 -4.83
CA LYS A 56 18.82 9.91 -6.04
C LYS A 56 17.37 9.85 -6.48
N GLY A 57 16.71 11.00 -6.40
CA GLY A 57 15.50 11.23 -7.18
C GLY A 57 15.82 11.27 -8.68
N VAL A 58 14.82 10.87 -9.45
CA VAL A 58 14.55 11.24 -10.85
C VAL A 58 15.61 10.88 -11.91
N LEU A 59 15.13 10.07 -12.87
CA LEU A 59 15.54 9.86 -14.26
C LEU A 59 16.83 10.55 -14.80
N GLN A 60 17.53 9.76 -15.62
CA GLN A 60 18.60 10.08 -16.58
C GLN A 60 20.04 9.90 -16.06
N ASN A 61 20.63 8.75 -16.42
CA ASN A 61 21.91 8.62 -17.15
C ASN A 61 22.50 7.21 -16.98
N GLU A 62 21.93 6.21 -17.68
CA GLU A 62 22.47 4.85 -17.73
C GLU A 62 23.71 4.70 -18.64
N THR A 63 24.09 5.74 -19.40
CA THR A 63 25.19 5.65 -20.38
C THR A 63 26.50 6.34 -19.97
N LEU A 64 26.56 7.05 -18.83
CA LEU A 64 27.79 7.69 -18.32
C LEU A 64 28.49 6.92 -17.20
N LEU A 65 27.80 5.99 -16.52
CA LEU A 65 28.35 5.22 -15.40
C LEU A 65 29.27 4.06 -15.81
N ALA A 66 29.12 3.56 -17.04
CA ALA A 66 29.96 2.47 -17.56
C ALA A 66 31.44 2.91 -17.71
N TYR A 67 31.70 4.18 -18.02
CA TYR A 67 33.06 4.68 -18.27
C TYR A 67 33.84 5.03 -16.99
N GLU A 68 33.15 5.39 -15.90
CA GLU A 68 33.81 5.65 -14.60
C GLU A 68 34.10 4.37 -13.81
N GLN A 69 33.25 3.33 -13.93
CA GLN A 69 33.51 2.05 -13.27
C GLN A 69 34.75 1.36 -13.84
N ASP A 70 35.02 1.47 -15.14
CA ASP A 70 36.22 0.88 -15.75
C ASP A 70 37.53 1.56 -15.31
N ALA A 71 37.53 2.86 -15.06
CA ALA A 71 38.71 3.60 -14.60
C ALA A 71 39.08 3.38 -13.12
N VAL A 72 38.19 2.78 -12.31
CA VAL A 72 38.48 2.38 -10.92
C VAL A 72 39.03 0.95 -10.84
N LYS A 73 38.76 0.11 -11.85
CA LYS A 73 39.12 -1.33 -11.89
C LYS A 73 40.62 -1.61 -11.83
N ASP A 74 41.43 -0.78 -12.47
CA ASP A 74 42.89 -0.93 -12.54
C ASP A 74 43.67 -0.34 -11.35
N ARG A 75 43.02 0.47 -10.50
CA ARG A 75 43.73 1.27 -9.47
C ARG A 75 44.05 0.54 -8.17
N PHE A 76 43.60 -0.70 -8.01
CA PHE A 76 43.79 -1.47 -6.77
C PHE A 76 44.29 -2.91 -7.01
N SER A 77 44.67 -3.30 -8.23
CA SER A 77 45.19 -4.65 -8.54
C SER A 77 46.36 -5.04 -7.63
N ASP A 78 47.25 -4.09 -7.36
CA ASP A 78 48.49 -4.31 -6.61
C ASP A 78 48.28 -4.38 -5.09
N VAL A 79 47.09 -4.00 -4.61
CA VAL A 79 46.75 -3.92 -3.18
C VAL A 79 46.50 -5.31 -2.55
N SER A 80 46.16 -6.33 -3.35
CA SER A 80 45.80 -7.67 -2.82
C SER A 80 46.98 -8.39 -2.14
N GLY A 81 48.19 -8.28 -2.70
CA GLY A 81 49.40 -8.88 -2.12
C GLY A 81 49.79 -8.22 -0.79
N THR A 82 49.73 -6.88 -0.74
CA THR A 82 49.98 -6.12 0.49
C THR A 82 48.93 -6.40 1.57
N LEU A 83 47.65 -6.52 1.21
CA LEU A 83 46.58 -6.91 2.13
C LEU A 83 46.82 -8.27 2.76
N LYS A 84 47.32 -9.26 2.00
CA LYS A 84 47.67 -10.58 2.55
C LYS A 84 48.69 -10.45 3.66
N THR A 85 49.82 -9.80 3.41
CA THR A 85 50.85 -9.63 4.44
C THR A 85 50.34 -8.86 5.66
N ILE A 86 49.49 -7.85 5.46
CA ILE A 86 48.86 -7.09 6.56
C ILE A 86 47.96 -7.99 7.40
N VAL A 87 47.07 -8.77 6.78
CA VAL A 87 46.17 -9.70 7.50
C VAL A 87 46.96 -10.77 8.26
N GLU A 88 48.01 -11.34 7.66
CA GLU A 88 48.88 -12.31 8.34
C GLU A 88 49.55 -11.71 9.58
N ALA A 89 50.07 -10.48 9.47
CA ALA A 89 50.67 -9.77 10.58
C ALA A 89 49.63 -9.42 11.67
N LEU A 90 48.42 -9.01 11.28
CA LEU A 90 47.31 -8.74 12.19
C LEU A 90 46.84 -10.00 12.94
N ILE A 91 46.80 -11.17 12.28
CA ILE A 91 46.47 -12.46 12.95
C ILE A 91 47.53 -12.82 13.99
N ASN A 92 48.82 -12.64 13.68
CA ASN A 92 49.89 -12.87 14.66
C ASN A 92 49.80 -11.87 15.83
N CYS A 93 49.51 -10.59 15.56
CA CYS A 93 49.25 -9.60 16.61
C CYS A 93 48.08 -10.03 17.50
N PHE A 94 46.97 -10.48 16.90
CA PHE A 94 45.82 -10.99 17.64
C PHE A 94 46.23 -12.13 18.60
N GLN A 95 47.01 -13.11 18.14
CA GLN A 95 47.49 -14.21 18.98
C GLN A 95 48.33 -13.73 20.18
N ASP A 96 49.13 -12.69 20.00
CA ASP A 96 49.92 -12.12 21.10
C ASP A 96 49.06 -11.35 22.11
N PHE A 97 47.98 -10.70 21.64
CA PHE A 97 47.09 -9.92 22.50
C PHE A 97 46.09 -10.77 23.31
N ILE A 98 45.68 -11.95 22.83
CA ILE A 98 44.69 -12.80 23.52
C ILE A 98 45.13 -13.20 24.94
N PRO A 99 46.35 -13.74 25.17
CA PRO A 99 46.82 -14.06 26.52
C PRO A 99 46.88 -12.84 27.45
N LEU A 100 47.22 -11.66 26.90
CA LEU A 100 47.32 -10.40 27.64
C LEU A 100 45.95 -9.87 28.09
N ILE A 101 44.88 -10.19 27.35
CA ILE A 101 43.49 -9.88 27.75
C ILE A 101 43.03 -10.80 28.89
N HIS A 102 43.40 -12.08 28.85
CA HIS A 102 42.99 -13.06 29.87
C HIS A 102 43.74 -12.96 31.20
N ALA A 103 44.95 -12.42 31.19
CA ALA A 103 45.80 -12.22 32.36
C ALA A 103 46.62 -10.92 32.21
N PRO A 104 46.00 -9.73 32.37
CA PRO A 104 46.69 -8.47 32.18
C PRO A 104 47.83 -8.31 33.20
N PRO A 105 49.07 -8.09 32.73
CA PRO A 105 50.18 -7.75 33.62
C PRO A 105 49.85 -6.50 34.45
N ARG A 106 50.34 -6.43 35.70
CA ARG A 106 50.10 -5.29 36.61
C ARG A 106 50.48 -3.97 35.91
N GLY A 107 49.51 -3.07 35.73
CA GLY A 107 49.70 -1.77 35.09
C GLY A 107 49.24 -1.66 33.62
N LEU A 108 48.63 -2.71 33.05
CA LEU A 108 47.91 -2.59 31.78
C LEU A 108 46.44 -2.22 31.98
N ASP A 109 45.98 -1.24 31.20
CA ASP A 109 44.56 -0.92 31.07
C ASP A 109 43.91 -1.97 30.15
N GLY A 110 43.09 -2.85 30.74
CA GLY A 110 42.39 -3.90 30.02
C GLY A 110 41.47 -3.35 28.92
N LYS A 111 40.95 -2.13 29.07
CA LYS A 111 40.07 -1.50 28.08
C LYS A 111 40.82 -1.14 26.80
N SER A 112 42.00 -0.53 26.90
CA SER A 112 42.81 -0.20 25.74
C SER A 112 43.26 -1.43 24.94
N LEU A 113 43.47 -2.58 25.60
CA LEU A 113 43.83 -3.83 24.93
C LEU A 113 42.65 -4.41 24.14
N ILE A 114 41.46 -4.40 24.74
CA ILE A 114 40.22 -4.80 24.09
C ILE A 114 39.96 -3.91 22.87
N ASP A 115 40.12 -2.59 22.98
CA ASP A 115 39.98 -1.67 21.86
C ASP A 115 40.99 -1.99 20.72
N CYS A 116 42.25 -2.29 21.05
CA CYS A 116 43.24 -2.70 20.05
C CYS A 116 42.85 -4.00 19.34
N VAL A 117 42.38 -5.01 20.08
CA VAL A 117 41.92 -6.28 19.49
C VAL A 117 40.67 -6.07 18.62
N HIS A 118 39.76 -5.19 19.03
CA HIS A 118 38.63 -4.78 18.21
C HIS A 118 39.09 -4.18 16.87
N HIS A 119 39.99 -3.19 16.89
CA HIS A 119 40.53 -2.57 15.67
C HIS A 119 41.27 -3.58 14.77
N ILE A 120 41.99 -4.55 15.37
CA ILE A 120 42.64 -5.65 14.63
C ILE A 120 41.58 -6.51 13.92
N LEU A 121 40.55 -6.96 14.64
CA LEU A 121 39.49 -7.80 14.07
C LEU A 121 38.71 -7.06 12.98
N CYS A 122 38.32 -5.80 13.19
CA CYS A 122 37.65 -5.00 12.18
C CYS A 122 38.53 -4.80 10.92
N SER A 123 39.83 -4.56 11.10
CA SER A 123 40.78 -4.45 9.99
C SER A 123 40.86 -5.75 9.17
N ILE A 124 40.89 -6.92 9.83
CA ILE A 124 40.85 -8.22 9.16
C ILE A 124 39.51 -8.39 8.41
N CYS A 125 38.39 -8.06 9.05
CA CYS A 125 37.06 -8.17 8.45
C CYS A 125 36.93 -7.32 7.17
N HIS A 126 37.31 -6.04 7.21
CA HIS A 126 37.29 -5.16 6.04
C HIS A 126 38.18 -5.67 4.90
N ALA A 127 39.38 -6.19 5.23
CA ALA A 127 40.29 -6.76 4.23
C ALA A 127 39.70 -8.01 3.53
N ILE A 128 39.01 -8.87 4.28
CA ILE A 128 38.32 -10.05 3.73
C ILE A 128 37.15 -9.62 2.84
N LYS A 129 36.29 -8.71 3.31
CA LYS A 129 35.14 -8.19 2.52
C LYS A 129 35.57 -7.57 1.19
N PHE A 130 36.61 -6.74 1.22
CA PHE A 130 37.20 -6.17 0.00
C PHE A 130 37.67 -7.26 -0.97
N SER A 131 38.36 -8.28 -0.46
CA SER A 131 38.86 -9.40 -1.27
C SER A 131 37.71 -10.21 -1.90
N MET A 132 36.60 -10.36 -1.18
CA MET A 132 35.40 -11.07 -1.65
C MET A 132 34.64 -10.33 -2.75
N SER A 133 34.44 -9.02 -2.62
CA SER A 133 33.74 -8.22 -3.63
C SER A 133 34.39 -8.34 -5.02
N ARG A 134 35.73 -8.44 -5.06
CA ARG A 134 36.48 -8.65 -6.30
C ARG A 134 36.38 -10.06 -6.88
N HIS A 135 36.13 -11.07 -6.05
CA HIS A 135 35.97 -12.45 -6.49
C HIS A 135 34.63 -12.63 -7.22
N THR A 136 33.54 -12.13 -6.63
CA THR A 136 32.19 -12.22 -7.21
C THR A 136 32.08 -11.44 -8.53
N GLN A 137 32.71 -10.28 -8.64
CA GLN A 137 32.63 -9.42 -9.82
C GLN A 137 33.48 -9.89 -11.02
N ARG A 138 34.45 -10.78 -10.82
CA ARG A 138 35.32 -11.32 -11.88
C ARG A 138 34.83 -12.66 -12.45
N GLN A 139 33.90 -13.37 -11.80
CA GLN A 139 33.31 -14.60 -12.35
C GLN A 139 32.43 -14.35 -13.60
N THR A 140 32.13 -13.10 -13.94
CA THR A 140 31.44 -12.71 -15.19
C THR A 140 32.38 -12.50 -16.38
N THR A 141 33.70 -12.50 -16.19
CA THR A 141 34.69 -12.32 -17.27
C THR A 141 35.82 -13.33 -17.13
N SER A 142 35.95 -14.22 -18.12
CA SER A 142 36.86 -15.38 -18.20
C SER A 142 38.37 -15.03 -18.23
N GLU A 143 38.91 -14.37 -17.21
CA GLU A 143 40.37 -14.23 -17.03
C GLU A 143 40.78 -14.52 -15.58
N GLU A 144 41.47 -15.65 -15.38
CA GLU A 144 42.15 -16.03 -14.14
C GLU A 144 43.31 -15.07 -13.86
N VAL A 145 43.06 -14.02 -13.09
CA VAL A 145 44.11 -13.22 -12.44
C VAL A 145 43.94 -13.34 -10.93
N THR A 146 44.90 -14.06 -10.33
CA THR A 146 45.09 -14.40 -8.92
C THR A 146 44.54 -13.36 -7.94
N LEU A 147 43.42 -13.74 -7.30
CA LEU A 147 42.93 -13.16 -6.05
C LEU A 147 43.98 -13.41 -4.94
N MET A 148 43.71 -13.06 -3.68
CA MET A 148 44.32 -13.82 -2.58
C MET A 148 44.05 -15.30 -2.86
N ASN A 149 44.98 -16.03 -3.49
CA ASN A 149 44.86 -17.46 -3.54
C ASN A 149 44.87 -17.89 -2.07
N LEU A 150 43.77 -18.50 -1.63
CA LEU A 150 43.71 -19.29 -0.41
C LEU A 150 44.74 -20.40 -0.58
N ASP A 151 46.00 -20.05 -0.39
CA ASP A 151 47.01 -21.04 -0.10
C ASP A 151 46.53 -21.75 1.16
N GLN A 152 46.74 -23.05 1.21
CA GLN A 152 46.30 -23.91 2.30
C GLN A 152 46.77 -23.36 3.66
N ASP A 153 47.93 -22.70 3.66
CA ASP A 153 48.52 -22.01 4.81
C ASP A 153 47.71 -20.82 5.30
N PHE A 154 47.15 -20.00 4.40
CA PHE A 154 46.35 -18.83 4.78
C PHE A 154 44.98 -19.24 5.35
N ALA A 155 44.34 -20.24 4.73
CA ALA A 155 43.11 -20.85 5.24
C ALA A 155 43.33 -21.47 6.64
N TRP A 156 44.45 -22.16 6.81
CA TRP A 156 44.86 -22.75 8.08
C TRP A 156 45.09 -21.68 9.16
N MET A 157 45.73 -20.55 8.83
CA MET A 157 45.92 -19.46 9.79
C MET A 157 44.60 -18.79 10.21
N LEU A 158 43.69 -18.55 9.27
CA LEU A 158 42.37 -17.99 9.59
C LEU A 158 41.54 -18.95 10.46
N SER A 159 41.51 -20.23 10.11
CA SER A 159 40.72 -21.23 10.85
C SER A 159 41.31 -21.58 12.22
N ASN A 160 42.62 -21.87 12.31
CA ASN A 160 43.22 -22.41 13.53
C ASN A 160 43.81 -21.35 14.45
N LYS A 161 44.41 -20.26 13.92
CA LYS A 161 44.92 -19.18 14.78
C LYS A 161 43.81 -18.22 15.16
N LEU A 162 43.17 -17.59 14.17
CA LEU A 162 42.18 -16.55 14.45
C LEU A 162 40.88 -17.15 15.02
N LEU A 163 40.18 -17.96 14.23
CA LEU A 163 38.87 -18.50 14.59
C LEU A 163 38.96 -19.62 15.65
N GLY A 164 40.07 -20.36 15.71
CA GLY A 164 40.29 -21.39 16.74
C GLY A 164 40.22 -20.86 18.17
N SER A 165 40.45 -19.56 18.36
CA SER A 165 40.35 -18.84 19.63
C SER A 165 38.91 -18.55 20.07
N PHE A 166 37.90 -18.85 19.24
CA PHE A 166 36.49 -18.55 19.50
C PHE A 166 35.81 -19.63 20.36
N PRO A 167 34.93 -19.30 21.32
CA PRO A 167 34.63 -17.96 21.81
C PRO A 167 35.75 -17.44 22.73
N LEU A 168 35.99 -16.14 22.69
CA LEU A 168 36.99 -15.46 23.52
C LEU A 168 36.68 -15.44 25.02
N ASN A 169 35.62 -16.10 25.49
CA ASN A 169 35.25 -16.11 26.90
C ASN A 169 35.06 -17.54 27.41
N THR A 170 35.96 -17.98 28.30
CA THR A 170 35.93 -19.31 28.92
C THR A 170 35.65 -19.27 30.44
N LYS A 171 35.51 -18.08 31.04
CA LYS A 171 35.41 -17.93 32.51
C LYS A 171 34.03 -17.45 32.95
N THR A 172 33.45 -18.16 33.92
CA THR A 172 32.07 -17.97 34.42
C THR A 172 31.85 -16.76 35.31
N ASN A 173 32.90 -16.02 35.71
CA ASN A 173 32.85 -14.91 36.68
C ASN A 173 33.45 -13.60 36.13
N LEU A 174 32.86 -13.04 35.06
CA LEU A 174 33.26 -11.73 34.51
C LEU A 174 32.38 -10.59 35.05
N SER A 175 32.92 -9.36 35.05
CA SER A 175 32.12 -8.15 35.28
C SER A 175 31.21 -7.86 34.08
N GLU A 176 30.10 -7.14 34.28
CA GLU A 176 29.14 -6.82 33.20
C GLU A 176 29.79 -6.06 32.03
N ARG A 177 30.74 -5.16 32.32
CA ARG A 177 31.46 -4.36 31.30
C ARG A 177 32.45 -5.20 30.48
N ASP A 178 33.11 -6.16 31.12
CA ASP A 178 34.02 -7.07 30.41
C ASP A 178 33.22 -8.00 29.50
N TYR A 179 32.06 -8.45 29.97
CA TYR A 179 31.16 -9.31 29.19
C TYR A 179 30.67 -8.64 27.89
N GLU A 180 30.24 -7.37 27.94
CA GLU A 180 29.85 -6.61 26.73
C GLU A 180 31.00 -6.50 25.74
N SER A 181 32.22 -6.29 26.24
CA SER A 181 33.43 -6.18 25.41
C SER A 181 33.75 -7.49 24.68
N TYR A 182 33.71 -8.64 25.38
CA TYR A 182 33.91 -9.94 24.73
C TYR A 182 32.78 -10.31 23.78
N PHE A 183 31.55 -9.89 24.05
CA PHE A 183 30.42 -10.08 23.14
C PHE A 183 30.66 -9.37 21.80
N ILE A 184 31.11 -8.12 21.82
CA ILE A 184 31.45 -7.37 20.60
C ILE A 184 32.58 -8.06 19.83
N LEU A 185 33.65 -8.49 20.51
CA LEU A 185 34.75 -9.19 19.84
C LEU A 185 34.31 -10.52 19.20
N ASN A 186 33.48 -11.29 19.92
CA ASN A 186 32.90 -12.52 19.38
C ASN A 186 31.95 -12.26 18.20
N ALA A 187 31.23 -11.14 18.21
CA ALA A 187 30.40 -10.73 17.08
C ALA A 187 31.24 -10.47 15.82
N VAL A 188 32.35 -9.73 15.92
CA VAL A 188 33.27 -9.48 14.79
C VAL A 188 33.92 -10.79 14.32
N LEU A 189 34.32 -11.68 15.23
CA LEU A 189 34.82 -13.01 14.86
C LEU A 189 33.77 -13.85 14.12
N THR A 190 32.51 -13.77 14.53
CA THR A 190 31.40 -14.45 13.85
C THR A 190 31.16 -13.87 12.45
N GLU A 191 31.27 -12.56 12.29
CA GLU A 191 31.20 -11.90 10.98
C GLU A 191 32.34 -12.35 10.06
N ILE A 192 33.58 -12.40 10.57
CA ILE A 192 34.73 -12.94 9.84
C ILE A 192 34.48 -14.41 9.44
N PHE A 193 33.96 -15.23 10.36
CA PHE A 193 33.59 -16.62 10.06
C PHE A 193 32.58 -16.69 8.91
N LEU A 194 31.53 -15.87 8.94
CA LEU A 194 30.50 -15.84 7.90
C LEU A 194 31.07 -15.42 6.55
N GLU A 195 31.95 -14.42 6.49
CA GLU A 195 32.61 -14.01 5.26
C GLU A 195 33.58 -15.07 4.71
N VAL A 196 34.38 -15.70 5.58
CA VAL A 196 35.26 -16.81 5.18
C VAL A 196 34.45 -18.01 4.69
N SER A 197 33.30 -18.29 5.31
CA SER A 197 32.40 -19.37 4.88
C SER A 197 31.81 -19.14 3.48
N LYS A 198 31.65 -17.87 3.05
CA LYS A 198 31.24 -17.53 1.68
C LYS A 198 32.35 -17.84 0.67
N TRP A 199 33.61 -17.74 1.09
CA TRP A 199 34.80 -17.86 0.26
C TRP A 199 35.31 -19.30 0.11
N SER A 200 35.42 -20.03 1.21
CA SER A 200 35.85 -21.44 1.22
C SER A 200 34.64 -22.35 1.12
N GLN A 201 34.72 -23.45 0.36
CA GLN A 201 33.71 -24.51 0.48
C GLN A 201 33.61 -24.92 1.95
N TRP A 202 32.38 -24.91 2.50
CA TRP A 202 32.08 -25.17 3.92
C TRP A 202 32.70 -26.49 4.44
N SER A 203 32.96 -27.42 3.53
CA SER A 203 33.64 -28.70 3.75
C SER A 203 35.06 -28.59 4.33
N HIS A 204 35.73 -27.44 4.22
CA HIS A 204 37.12 -27.27 4.68
C HIS A 204 37.25 -26.71 6.11
N LEU A 205 36.16 -26.25 6.74
CA LEU A 205 36.22 -25.77 8.12
C LEU A 205 36.04 -26.91 9.13
N PRO A 206 36.77 -26.92 10.26
CA PRO A 206 36.55 -27.89 11.33
C PRO A 206 35.10 -27.86 11.85
N THR A 207 34.45 -29.01 11.93
CA THR A 207 33.05 -29.12 12.38
C THR A 207 32.83 -28.54 13.78
N ASP A 208 33.78 -28.72 14.69
CA ASP A 208 33.74 -28.16 16.05
C ASP A 208 33.72 -26.63 16.05
N LEU A 209 34.50 -25.98 15.17
CA LEU A 209 34.50 -24.53 15.03
C LEU A 209 33.17 -24.02 14.47
N SER A 210 32.64 -24.70 13.44
CA SER A 210 31.32 -24.39 12.88
C SER A 210 30.23 -24.48 13.96
N ASN A 211 30.22 -25.57 14.74
CA ASN A 211 29.23 -25.76 15.81
C ASN A 211 29.30 -24.66 16.89
N ARG A 212 30.50 -24.26 17.32
CA ARG A 212 30.68 -23.15 18.28
C ARG A 212 30.13 -21.82 17.74
N CYS A 213 30.40 -21.50 16.47
CA CYS A 213 29.88 -20.28 15.83
C CYS A 213 28.36 -20.32 15.66
N LEU A 214 27.81 -21.46 15.24
CA LEU A 214 26.36 -21.66 15.11
C LEU A 214 25.65 -21.52 16.46
N GLU A 215 26.20 -22.10 17.53
CA GLU A 215 25.66 -21.97 18.89
C GLU A 215 25.66 -20.51 19.35
N PHE A 216 26.70 -19.75 19.02
CA PHE A 216 26.75 -18.31 19.33
C PHE A 216 25.69 -17.52 18.56
N ILE A 217 25.49 -17.80 17.27
CA ILE A 217 24.46 -17.16 16.44
C ILE A 217 23.06 -17.46 17.01
N GLU A 218 22.76 -18.73 17.29
CA GLU A 218 21.48 -19.15 17.87
C GLU A 218 21.21 -18.46 19.21
N ARG A 219 22.18 -18.48 20.13
CA ARG A 219 22.04 -17.83 21.44
C ARG A 219 21.92 -16.31 21.34
N THR A 220 22.56 -15.71 20.34
CA THR A 220 22.44 -14.27 20.05
C THR A 220 21.04 -13.95 19.54
N LEU A 221 20.52 -14.70 18.57
CA LEU A 221 19.15 -14.54 18.08
C LEU A 221 18.10 -14.71 19.19
N LEU A 222 18.29 -15.68 20.09
CA LEU A 222 17.40 -15.92 21.24
C LEU A 222 17.54 -14.90 22.38
N GLY A 223 18.46 -13.92 22.27
CA GLY A 223 18.71 -12.96 23.35
C GLY A 223 19.23 -13.58 24.65
N LYS A 224 19.71 -14.84 24.63
CA LYS A 224 20.17 -15.59 25.82
C LYS A 224 21.53 -15.12 26.33
N ILE A 225 22.30 -14.38 25.53
CA ILE A 225 23.63 -13.84 25.87
C ILE A 225 23.52 -12.46 26.55
N THR A 226 22.39 -12.09 27.16
CA THR A 226 22.11 -10.71 27.61
C THR A 226 22.49 -10.40 29.06
N ARG A 227 23.31 -11.22 29.74
CA ARG A 227 23.71 -10.94 31.12
C ARG A 227 24.66 -9.71 31.17
N GLY A 228 24.08 -8.51 31.30
CA GLY A 228 24.80 -7.23 31.41
C GLY A 228 24.92 -6.40 30.12
N ASN A 229 24.33 -6.81 28.99
CA ASN A 229 24.48 -6.08 27.72
C ASN A 229 23.48 -4.91 27.60
N SER A 230 23.94 -3.78 27.05
CA SER A 230 23.03 -2.72 26.63
C SER A 230 22.19 -3.20 25.44
N LYS A 231 20.86 -2.98 25.48
CA LYS A 231 19.95 -3.37 24.39
C LYS A 231 20.41 -2.85 23.01
N SER A 232 21.06 -1.68 22.99
CA SER A 232 21.61 -1.07 21.77
C SER A 232 22.79 -1.82 21.16
N THR A 233 23.70 -2.39 21.96
CA THR A 233 24.86 -3.14 21.44
C THR A 233 24.39 -4.46 20.83
N HIS A 234 23.45 -5.13 21.49
CA HIS A 234 22.85 -6.37 21.00
C HIS A 234 22.13 -6.16 19.66
N GLU A 235 21.34 -5.09 19.54
CA GLU A 235 20.62 -4.75 18.30
C GLU A 235 21.57 -4.50 17.13
N LYS A 236 22.67 -3.75 17.34
CA LYS A 236 23.70 -3.53 16.30
C LYS A 236 24.35 -4.82 15.83
N THR A 237 24.68 -5.72 16.75
CA THR A 237 25.24 -7.03 16.40
C THR A 237 24.25 -7.86 15.59
N LEU A 238 22.97 -7.88 15.97
CA LEU A 238 21.95 -8.60 15.22
C LEU A 238 21.79 -8.04 13.80
N LEU A 239 21.74 -6.71 13.66
CA LEU A 239 21.65 -6.05 12.35
C LEU A 239 22.81 -6.45 11.41
N ALA A 240 24.02 -6.63 11.94
CA ALA A 240 25.17 -7.08 11.16
C ALA A 240 25.11 -8.57 10.77
N LEU A 241 24.52 -9.42 11.62
CA LEU A 241 24.44 -10.88 11.41
C LEU A 241 23.31 -11.28 10.46
N LEU A 242 22.15 -10.61 10.54
CA LEU A 242 20.93 -10.98 9.81
C LEU A 242 21.11 -11.17 8.29
N PRO A 243 21.83 -10.31 7.54
CA PRO A 243 22.02 -10.49 6.10
C PRO A 243 22.70 -11.79 5.69
N SER A 244 23.42 -12.45 6.62
CA SER A 244 24.11 -13.72 6.34
C SER A 244 23.27 -14.95 6.68
N VAL A 245 22.17 -14.80 7.43
CA VAL A 245 21.29 -15.88 7.88
C VAL A 245 20.70 -16.70 6.70
N PRO A 246 20.23 -16.10 5.58
CA PRO A 246 19.66 -16.88 4.49
C PRO A 246 20.66 -17.85 3.87
N LYS A 247 21.89 -17.39 3.63
CA LYS A 247 22.97 -18.21 3.08
C LYS A 247 23.44 -19.29 4.06
N LEU A 248 23.38 -19.01 5.37
CA LEU A 248 23.72 -19.95 6.43
C LEU A 248 22.77 -21.15 6.47
N ILE A 249 21.46 -20.88 6.46
CA ILE A 249 20.38 -21.90 6.54
C ILE A 249 20.48 -22.92 5.40
N LEU A 250 20.91 -22.50 4.21
CA LEU A 250 21.07 -23.37 3.05
C LEU A 250 22.26 -24.32 3.14
N ARG A 251 23.24 -24.03 4.00
CA ARG A 251 24.54 -24.71 4.03
C ARG A 251 24.73 -25.61 5.25
N VAL A 252 23.89 -25.46 6.27
CA VAL A 252 23.95 -26.23 7.52
C VAL A 252 23.12 -27.52 7.44
N ASP A 253 23.50 -28.49 8.27
CA ASP A 253 22.77 -29.74 8.48
C ASP A 253 21.36 -29.50 9.04
N HIS A 254 20.48 -30.50 8.93
CA HIS A 254 19.06 -30.38 9.28
C HIS A 254 18.82 -29.92 10.72
N ASP A 255 19.53 -30.48 11.71
CA ASP A 255 19.34 -30.13 13.13
C ASP A 255 19.70 -28.66 13.41
N TRP A 256 20.79 -28.17 12.83
CA TRP A 256 21.20 -26.78 12.96
C TRP A 256 20.29 -25.83 12.18
N ARG A 257 19.75 -26.28 11.04
CA ARG A 257 18.79 -25.51 10.26
C ARG A 257 17.54 -25.20 11.08
N ASP A 258 16.96 -26.21 11.73
CA ASP A 258 15.77 -26.05 12.55
C ASP A 258 16.03 -25.14 13.76
N ASN A 259 17.14 -25.35 14.49
CA ASN A 259 17.52 -24.49 15.62
C ASN A 259 17.67 -23.01 15.21
N LEU A 260 18.30 -22.74 14.06
CA LEU A 260 18.48 -21.38 13.56
C LEU A 260 17.17 -20.75 13.07
N LEU A 261 16.31 -21.51 12.39
CA LEU A 261 15.00 -21.05 11.95
C LEU A 261 14.10 -20.72 13.15
N GLN A 262 14.11 -21.57 14.18
CA GLN A 262 13.40 -21.32 15.43
C GLN A 262 13.93 -20.07 16.12
N ALA A 263 15.25 -19.94 16.27
CA ALA A 263 15.88 -18.79 16.91
C ALA A 263 15.60 -17.48 16.17
N PHE A 264 15.67 -17.49 14.83
CA PHE A 264 15.31 -16.35 14.00
C PHE A 264 13.82 -16.00 14.14
N THR A 265 12.94 -17.00 14.17
CA THR A 265 11.49 -16.78 14.36
C THR A 265 11.20 -16.14 15.72
N THR A 266 11.86 -16.58 16.78
CA THR A 266 11.77 -15.94 18.10
C THR A 266 12.26 -14.49 18.06
N ALA A 267 13.42 -14.23 17.45
CA ALA A 267 13.96 -12.87 17.31
C ALA A 267 13.01 -11.94 16.53
N PHE A 268 12.45 -12.44 15.42
CA PHE A 268 11.43 -11.74 14.63
C PHE A 268 10.16 -11.50 15.44
N ASN A 269 9.77 -12.42 16.33
CA ASN A 269 8.57 -12.26 17.13
C ASN A 269 8.73 -11.23 18.25
N ASP A 270 9.89 -11.20 18.90
CA ASP A 270 10.16 -10.40 20.09
C ASP A 270 10.60 -8.96 19.78
N CYS A 271 11.11 -8.69 18.57
CA CYS A 271 11.54 -7.34 18.21
C CYS A 271 10.34 -6.36 18.06
N LYS A 272 10.57 -5.09 18.42
CA LYS A 272 9.54 -4.04 18.32
C LYS A 272 9.13 -3.83 16.85
N PRO A 273 7.85 -3.60 16.54
CA PRO A 273 7.37 -3.47 15.17
C PRO A 273 8.03 -2.31 14.40
N ASP A 274 8.33 -1.21 15.08
CA ASP A 274 8.90 0.01 14.54
C ASP A 274 10.45 0.05 14.52
N SER A 275 11.11 -1.02 14.98
CA SER A 275 12.58 -1.07 15.08
C SER A 275 13.28 -1.33 13.74
N GLU A 276 14.51 -0.85 13.61
CA GLU A 276 15.40 -1.19 12.49
C GLU A 276 15.63 -2.70 12.39
N LEU A 277 15.69 -3.37 13.55
CA LEU A 277 15.81 -4.82 13.62
C LEU A 277 14.63 -5.55 12.96
N LYS A 278 13.39 -5.06 13.12
CA LYS A 278 12.22 -5.64 12.44
C LYS A 278 12.35 -5.52 10.93
N LEU A 279 12.82 -4.37 10.42
CA LEU A 279 13.03 -4.16 8.99
C LEU A 279 14.12 -5.07 8.43
N ALA A 280 15.21 -5.25 9.16
CA ALA A 280 16.26 -6.20 8.79
C ALA A 280 15.71 -7.64 8.76
N CYS A 281 14.87 -8.03 9.72
CA CYS A 281 14.19 -9.33 9.68
C CYS A 281 13.26 -9.47 8.46
N ILE A 282 12.50 -8.44 8.10
CA ILE A 282 11.63 -8.44 6.90
C ILE A 282 12.46 -8.61 5.63
N SER A 283 13.59 -7.92 5.51
CA SER A 283 14.53 -8.11 4.39
C SER A 283 15.08 -9.53 4.36
N THR A 284 15.43 -10.09 5.52
CA THR A 284 15.94 -11.46 5.66
C THR A 284 14.88 -12.49 5.26
N ILE A 285 13.62 -12.28 5.66
CA ILE A 285 12.47 -13.11 5.26
C ILE A 285 12.28 -13.09 3.75
N ARG A 286 12.42 -11.92 3.11
CA ARG A 286 12.36 -11.79 1.64
C ARG A 286 13.37 -12.71 0.98
N ASP A 287 14.63 -12.65 1.41
CA ASP A 287 15.72 -13.45 0.86
C ASP A 287 15.59 -14.95 1.18
N LEU A 288 14.87 -15.30 2.26
CA LEU A 288 14.58 -16.68 2.68
C LEU A 288 13.36 -17.32 1.99
N ILE A 289 12.50 -16.52 1.36
CA ILE A 289 11.32 -17.03 0.65
C ILE A 289 11.53 -16.92 -0.86
N ILE A 290 12.10 -15.81 -1.33
CA ILE A 290 12.29 -15.53 -2.75
C ILE A 290 13.74 -15.83 -3.11
N PRO A 291 14.02 -16.92 -3.86
CA PRO A 291 15.37 -17.25 -4.28
C PRO A 291 15.93 -16.18 -5.22
N ASN A 292 16.93 -15.43 -4.76
CA ASN A 292 17.81 -14.66 -5.65
C ASN A 292 18.79 -15.64 -6.30
N GLY A 293 19.10 -15.51 -7.59
CA GLY A 293 19.76 -16.53 -8.44
C GLY A 293 21.01 -17.29 -7.90
N ASP A 294 21.65 -16.85 -6.82
CA ASP A 294 22.69 -17.57 -6.07
C ASP A 294 22.16 -18.63 -5.07
N ILE A 295 20.86 -18.57 -4.75
CA ILE A 295 20.15 -19.35 -3.74
C ILE A 295 19.20 -20.28 -4.48
N LEU A 296 19.69 -21.44 -4.89
CA LEU A 296 18.82 -22.52 -5.36
C LEU A 296 18.41 -23.34 -4.14
N TYR A 297 17.16 -23.18 -3.70
CA TYR A 297 16.55 -24.18 -2.82
C TYR A 297 16.52 -25.50 -3.59
N SER A 298 17.45 -26.40 -3.27
CA SER A 298 17.36 -27.80 -3.71
C SER A 298 16.21 -28.55 -3.00
N SER A 299 15.47 -27.85 -2.13
CA SER A 299 14.56 -28.38 -1.11
C SER A 299 13.14 -27.81 -1.23
N ALA A 300 12.52 -27.91 -2.39
CA ALA A 300 11.05 -27.76 -2.51
C ALA A 300 10.27 -28.87 -1.75
N SER A 301 10.84 -29.47 -0.70
CA SER A 301 10.42 -30.73 -0.11
C SER A 301 10.80 -30.89 1.38
N ASP A 302 11.37 -29.88 2.05
CA ASP A 302 11.56 -29.92 3.51
C ASP A 302 10.36 -29.24 4.21
N PRO A 303 9.44 -30.01 4.82
CA PRO A 303 8.22 -29.48 5.40
C PRO A 303 8.50 -28.50 6.56
N THR A 304 9.62 -28.66 7.27
CA THR A 304 9.95 -27.81 8.42
C THR A 304 10.20 -26.35 8.01
N VAL A 305 10.91 -26.14 6.90
CA VAL A 305 11.22 -24.80 6.36
C VAL A 305 9.94 -24.10 5.91
N VAL A 306 9.02 -24.86 5.28
CA VAL A 306 7.73 -24.35 4.81
C VAL A 306 6.85 -23.88 5.98
N ASP A 307 6.87 -24.59 7.11
CA ASP A 307 6.11 -24.20 8.30
C ASP A 307 6.57 -22.85 8.86
N TYR A 308 7.89 -22.61 8.95
CA TYR A 308 8.43 -21.31 9.38
C TYR A 308 8.11 -20.19 8.39
N GLN A 309 8.27 -20.45 7.08
CA GLN A 309 7.92 -19.47 6.04
C GLN A 309 6.43 -19.08 6.13
N SER A 310 5.54 -20.06 6.30
CA SER A 310 4.11 -19.83 6.51
C SER A 310 3.85 -18.99 7.76
N ALA A 311 4.49 -19.31 8.89
CA ALA A 311 4.36 -18.55 10.13
C ALA A 311 4.79 -17.09 10.00
N TRP A 312 5.86 -16.80 9.24
CA TRP A 312 6.31 -15.42 9.00
C TRP A 312 5.32 -14.65 8.13
N VAL A 313 4.85 -15.26 7.03
CA VAL A 313 3.87 -14.65 6.13
C VAL A 313 2.57 -14.34 6.88
N LYS A 314 2.07 -15.27 7.70
CA LYS A 314 0.89 -15.08 8.58
C LYS A 314 0.97 -13.83 9.44
N LYS A 315 2.16 -13.44 9.88
CA LYS A 315 2.34 -12.29 10.77
C LYS A 315 2.32 -10.94 10.05
N LEU A 316 2.59 -10.91 8.74
CA LEU A 316 2.72 -9.66 7.97
C LEU A 316 1.48 -8.75 8.03
N PRO A 317 0.23 -9.25 7.87
CA PRO A 317 -0.97 -8.40 7.98
C PRO A 317 -1.10 -7.76 9.36
N SER A 318 -0.80 -8.50 10.43
CA SER A 318 -0.84 -7.96 11.80
C SER A 318 0.18 -6.82 12.00
N LEU A 319 1.38 -6.96 11.44
CA LEU A 319 2.42 -5.93 11.49
C LEU A 319 2.04 -4.71 10.64
N LEU A 320 1.44 -4.94 9.47
CA LEU A 320 0.93 -3.89 8.59
C LEU A 320 -0.10 -3.00 9.32
N ASN A 321 -1.04 -3.62 10.04
CA ASN A 321 -2.05 -2.92 10.85
C ASN A 321 -1.46 -2.20 12.07
N GLN A 322 -0.44 -2.78 12.70
CA GLN A 322 0.22 -2.16 13.87
C GLN A 322 1.02 -0.91 13.49
N LEU A 323 1.70 -0.94 12.34
CA LEU A 323 2.55 0.14 11.86
C LEU A 323 1.75 1.24 11.18
N GLY A 324 0.89 0.85 10.24
CA GLY A 324 -0.02 1.74 9.53
C GLY A 324 0.64 3.02 9.02
N ASP A 325 -0.04 4.14 9.21
CA ASP A 325 0.38 5.49 8.86
C ASP A 325 1.42 6.09 9.82
N LYS A 326 1.60 5.50 11.02
CA LYS A 326 2.55 6.01 12.03
C LYS A 326 4.01 5.77 11.64
N HIS A 327 4.26 4.74 10.84
CA HIS A 327 5.61 4.34 10.41
C HIS A 327 5.62 4.01 8.91
N PRO A 328 5.49 5.03 8.02
CA PRO A 328 5.26 4.82 6.60
C PRO A 328 6.38 4.06 5.89
N LEU A 329 7.65 4.29 6.26
CA LEU A 329 8.79 3.56 5.69
C LEU A 329 8.75 2.06 6.03
N SER A 330 8.37 1.72 7.26
CA SER A 330 8.26 0.33 7.70
C SER A 330 7.07 -0.36 7.04
N THR A 331 5.95 0.35 6.95
CA THR A 331 4.76 -0.10 6.21
C THR A 331 5.09 -0.35 4.74
N GLN A 332 5.83 0.55 4.10
CA GLN A 332 6.27 0.40 2.71
C GLN A 332 7.13 -0.85 2.51
N ALA A 333 8.06 -1.14 3.42
CA ALA A 333 8.89 -2.34 3.34
C ALA A 333 8.05 -3.63 3.43
N ILE A 334 7.02 -3.66 4.28
CA ILE A 334 6.09 -4.79 4.39
C ILE A 334 5.26 -4.92 3.10
N LEU A 335 4.73 -3.83 2.58
CA LEU A 335 3.95 -3.83 1.33
C LEU A 335 4.80 -4.30 0.14
N GLN A 336 6.07 -3.90 0.08
CA GLN A 336 7.00 -4.37 -0.94
C GLN A 336 7.24 -5.89 -0.84
N LEU A 337 7.46 -6.42 0.37
CA LEU A 337 7.58 -7.85 0.59
C LEU A 337 6.31 -8.59 0.16
N LEU A 338 5.13 -8.10 0.58
CA LEU A 338 3.84 -8.68 0.22
C LEU A 338 3.62 -8.70 -1.31
N LEU A 339 3.98 -7.62 -2.00
CA LEU A 339 3.92 -7.55 -3.46
C LEU A 339 4.85 -8.58 -4.11
N ASP A 340 6.09 -8.71 -3.63
CA ASP A 340 7.05 -9.65 -4.19
C ASP A 340 6.62 -11.10 -3.96
N LEU A 341 6.08 -11.41 -2.78
CA LEU A 341 5.51 -12.71 -2.45
C LEU A 341 4.31 -13.05 -3.35
N GLY A 342 3.44 -12.07 -3.61
CA GLY A 342 2.30 -12.21 -4.52
C GLY A 342 2.76 -12.50 -5.96
N ARG A 343 3.78 -11.78 -6.45
CA ARG A 343 4.36 -12.01 -7.79
C ARG A 343 5.04 -13.37 -7.92
N PHE A 344 5.65 -13.86 -6.84
CA PHE A 344 6.27 -15.18 -6.81
C PHE A 344 5.25 -16.32 -6.67
N GLY A 345 4.01 -16.02 -6.28
CA GLY A 345 2.94 -17.01 -6.10
C GLY A 345 2.95 -17.73 -4.74
N CYS A 346 3.74 -17.26 -3.76
CA CYS A 346 3.82 -17.85 -2.42
C CYS A 346 2.53 -17.70 -1.59
N LEU A 347 1.69 -16.71 -1.91
CA LEU A 347 0.49 -16.41 -1.15
C LEU A 347 -0.70 -17.33 -1.49
N ASN A 348 -0.64 -17.98 -2.66
CA ASN A 348 -1.72 -18.81 -3.21
C ASN A 348 -1.54 -20.32 -2.89
N ALA A 349 -0.38 -20.70 -2.36
CA ALA A 349 0.03 -22.10 -2.29
C ALA A 349 -0.26 -22.81 -0.97
N SER A 350 -0.82 -22.14 0.05
CA SER A 350 -0.91 -22.72 1.40
C SER A 350 -2.34 -22.80 1.95
N PRO A 351 -2.94 -24.00 2.09
CA PRO A 351 -4.25 -24.20 2.71
C PRO A 351 -4.24 -24.05 4.25
N THR A 352 -3.18 -23.49 4.87
CA THR A 352 -3.00 -23.47 6.33
C THR A 352 -3.33 -22.12 7.00
N PHE A 353 -3.95 -21.16 6.32
CA PHE A 353 -4.34 -19.86 6.90
C PHE A 353 -5.69 -19.90 7.65
N GLU A 354 -6.06 -21.03 8.26
CA GLU A 354 -7.36 -21.25 8.91
C GLU A 354 -7.45 -20.73 10.38
N GLU A 355 -6.39 -20.16 10.94
CA GLU A 355 -6.43 -19.57 12.29
C GLU A 355 -6.86 -18.11 12.27
N GLU A 356 -7.72 -17.73 13.21
CA GLU A 356 -8.34 -16.41 13.36
C GLU A 356 -7.40 -15.37 14.00
N PRO A 357 -7.32 -14.12 13.49
CA PRO A 357 -7.90 -13.68 12.22
C PRO A 357 -7.11 -14.24 11.04
N THR A 358 -7.83 -14.65 10.00
CA THR A 358 -7.22 -15.18 8.78
C THR A 358 -6.33 -14.11 8.12
N PHE A 359 -5.38 -14.53 7.29
CA PHE A 359 -4.50 -13.59 6.59
C PHE A 359 -5.30 -12.51 5.83
N GLU A 360 -6.39 -12.93 5.17
CA GLU A 360 -7.27 -12.05 4.42
C GLU A 360 -8.02 -11.06 5.32
N GLU A 361 -8.52 -11.48 6.48
CA GLU A 361 -9.14 -10.56 7.47
C GLU A 361 -8.13 -9.52 7.96
N GLY A 362 -6.89 -9.94 8.19
CA GLY A 362 -5.79 -9.03 8.53
C GLY A 362 -5.57 -7.96 7.45
N ILE A 363 -5.61 -8.34 6.17
CA ILE A 363 -5.54 -7.38 5.06
C ILE A 363 -6.82 -6.52 5.00
N GLY A 364 -8.00 -7.10 5.25
CA GLY A 364 -9.26 -6.37 5.35
C GLY A 364 -9.20 -5.23 6.36
N TYR A 365 -8.62 -5.46 7.56
CA TYR A 365 -8.46 -4.42 8.59
C TYR A 365 -7.59 -3.24 8.16
N PHE A 366 -6.61 -3.48 7.29
CA PHE A 366 -5.72 -2.43 6.79
C PHE A 366 -6.48 -1.41 5.92
N PHE A 367 -7.41 -1.91 5.10
CA PHE A 367 -8.33 -1.08 4.32
C PHE A 367 -9.50 -0.56 5.16
N ASN A 368 -9.94 -1.30 6.17
CA ASN A 368 -11.11 -0.98 6.99
C ASN A 368 -10.91 -1.28 8.49
N PRO A 369 -10.56 -0.29 9.33
CA PRO A 369 -10.27 -0.48 10.73
C PRO A 369 -11.53 -0.22 11.59
N CYS A 370 -12.73 -0.26 11.00
CA CYS A 370 -13.99 0.06 11.68
C CYS A 370 -14.36 -0.98 12.75
N GLN A 371 -13.66 -1.01 13.88
CA GLN A 371 -14.11 -1.64 15.13
C GLN A 371 -13.93 -0.74 16.37
N GLY A 372 -13.72 0.57 16.18
CA GLY A 372 -13.72 1.55 17.27
C GLY A 372 -14.95 2.44 17.22
N LYS A 373 -15.73 2.52 18.31
CA LYS A 373 -16.73 3.59 18.50
C LYS A 373 -16.00 4.95 18.57
N GLY A 374 -15.85 5.63 17.43
CA GLY A 374 -15.22 6.94 17.35
C GLY A 374 -15.03 7.38 15.90
N ASN A 375 -15.43 8.61 15.61
CA ASN A 375 -15.74 9.22 14.31
C ASN A 375 -14.59 9.39 13.27
N VAL A 376 -13.61 8.49 13.16
CA VAL A 376 -12.56 8.59 12.11
C VAL A 376 -12.10 7.19 11.71
N SER A 377 -12.44 6.69 10.51
CA SER A 377 -11.94 5.36 10.10
C SER A 377 -12.00 5.14 8.59
N GLY A 378 -10.89 5.42 7.90
CA GLY A 378 -10.64 5.09 6.48
C GLY A 378 -9.56 4.03 6.24
N GLY A 379 -9.12 3.33 7.29
CA GLY A 379 -7.94 2.46 7.22
C GLY A 379 -6.68 3.22 7.54
N SER A 380 -5.63 2.49 7.94
CA SER A 380 -4.28 3.05 7.87
C SER A 380 -3.90 3.32 6.42
N PHE A 381 -4.48 2.59 5.46
CA PHE A 381 -4.25 2.80 4.03
C PHE A 381 -4.54 4.23 3.54
N ALA A 382 -5.71 4.81 3.86
CA ALA A 382 -6.09 6.12 3.35
C ALA A 382 -5.17 7.26 3.81
N SER A 383 -4.46 7.07 4.94
CA SER A 383 -3.54 8.05 5.51
C SER A 383 -2.08 7.85 5.08
N LEU A 384 -1.77 6.82 4.27
CA LEU A 384 -0.41 6.57 3.80
C LEU A 384 0.02 7.53 2.68
N PRO A 385 1.34 7.74 2.50
CA PRO A 385 1.87 8.41 1.32
C PRO A 385 1.49 7.70 0.01
N GLU A 386 1.41 8.46 -1.07
CA GLU A 386 1.00 8.00 -2.41
C GLU A 386 1.81 6.77 -2.87
N GLU A 387 3.13 6.75 -2.65
CA GLU A 387 3.99 5.64 -3.07
C GLU A 387 3.66 4.34 -2.32
N ALA A 388 3.31 4.45 -1.03
CA ALA A 388 2.92 3.30 -0.23
C ALA A 388 1.49 2.84 -0.59
N GLN A 389 0.59 3.76 -0.92
CA GLN A 389 -0.74 3.43 -1.41
C GLN A 389 -0.67 2.68 -2.74
N GLU A 390 0.11 3.14 -3.72
CA GLU A 390 0.24 2.43 -5.00
C GLU A 390 0.85 1.03 -4.82
N LEU A 391 1.79 0.84 -3.90
CA LEU A 391 2.32 -0.49 -3.57
C LEU A 391 1.26 -1.41 -2.99
N ALA A 392 0.43 -0.92 -2.06
CA ALA A 392 -0.68 -1.69 -1.51
C ALA A 392 -1.72 -2.06 -2.58
N LEU A 393 -2.01 -1.13 -3.50
CA LEU A 393 -2.91 -1.35 -4.62
C LEU A 393 -2.34 -2.34 -5.65
N CYS A 394 -1.04 -2.29 -5.94
CA CYS A 394 -0.36 -3.28 -6.76
C CYS A 394 -0.40 -4.67 -6.10
N PHE A 395 -0.17 -4.74 -4.78
CA PHE A 395 -0.23 -5.98 -4.03
C PHE A 395 -1.63 -6.62 -4.10
N LEU A 396 -2.69 -5.84 -3.92
CA LEU A 396 -4.09 -6.29 -4.01
C LEU A 396 -4.40 -7.08 -5.29
N PHE A 397 -3.79 -6.70 -6.43
CA PHE A 397 -3.97 -7.40 -7.71
C PHE A 397 -3.34 -8.80 -7.72
N TYR A 398 -2.18 -8.99 -7.09
CA TYR A 398 -1.47 -10.27 -7.06
C TYR A 398 -1.90 -11.18 -5.91
N PHE A 399 -2.41 -10.61 -4.81
CA PHE A 399 -2.78 -11.34 -3.60
C PHE A 399 -3.96 -12.30 -3.81
N THR A 400 -4.85 -12.01 -4.74
CA THR A 400 -6.21 -12.55 -4.81
C THR A 400 -6.44 -13.41 -6.06
N ILE A 401 -5.37 -13.96 -6.63
CA ILE A 401 -5.38 -14.71 -7.90
C ILE A 401 -6.37 -15.91 -7.85
N ASP A 402 -6.66 -16.46 -6.67
CA ASP A 402 -7.59 -17.59 -6.51
C ASP A 402 -9.04 -17.19 -6.13
N SER A 403 -9.28 -15.96 -5.66
CA SER A 403 -10.56 -15.22 -5.66
C SER A 403 -10.51 -14.07 -4.64
N PHE A 404 -11.08 -12.91 -4.98
CA PHE A 404 -11.42 -11.89 -3.99
C PHE A 404 -12.59 -12.37 -3.13
N SER A 405 -12.44 -12.42 -1.81
CA SER A 405 -13.60 -12.68 -0.94
C SER A 405 -14.52 -11.46 -0.85
N ALA A 406 -15.80 -11.71 -0.57
CA ALA A 406 -16.76 -10.65 -0.30
C ALA A 406 -16.37 -9.76 0.91
N PRO A 407 -15.90 -10.28 2.06
CA PRO A 407 -15.43 -9.46 3.18
C PRO A 407 -14.29 -8.49 2.84
N LEU A 408 -13.33 -8.91 2.00
CA LEU A 408 -12.25 -8.02 1.56
C LEU A 408 -12.79 -6.89 0.68
N LEU A 409 -13.69 -7.20 -0.25
CA LEU A 409 -14.35 -6.19 -1.08
C LEU A 409 -15.17 -5.21 -0.24
N GLU A 410 -15.90 -5.67 0.77
CA GLU A 410 -16.63 -4.79 1.71
C GLU A 410 -15.69 -3.83 2.46
N SER A 411 -14.50 -4.32 2.84
CA SER A 411 -13.46 -3.49 3.46
C SER A 411 -12.92 -2.43 2.51
N ILE A 412 -12.70 -2.78 1.24
CA ILE A 412 -12.26 -1.83 0.20
C ILE A 412 -13.35 -0.82 -0.13
N VAL A 413 -14.63 -1.22 -0.21
CA VAL A 413 -15.76 -0.29 -0.37
C VAL A 413 -15.79 0.70 0.77
N SER A 414 -15.63 0.23 2.01
CA SER A 414 -15.62 1.10 3.19
C SER A 414 -14.48 2.13 3.13
N CYS A 415 -13.31 1.73 2.64
CA CYS A 415 -12.20 2.63 2.36
C CYS A 415 -12.56 3.67 1.27
N CYS A 416 -13.18 3.24 0.16
CA CYS A 416 -13.60 4.13 -0.93
C CYS A 416 -14.65 5.16 -0.51
N LEU A 417 -15.47 4.82 0.49
CA LEU A 417 -16.50 5.70 1.05
C LEU A 417 -15.96 6.64 2.14
N TYR A 418 -14.65 6.58 2.43
CA TYR A 418 -14.00 7.44 3.40
C TYR A 418 -13.84 8.87 2.85
N PRO A 419 -14.36 9.92 3.54
CA PRO A 419 -14.38 11.28 2.99
C PRO A 419 -13.03 11.92 2.71
N GLN A 420 -11.93 11.45 3.33
CA GLN A 420 -10.60 12.03 3.14
C GLN A 420 -9.75 11.24 2.14
N LEU A 421 -10.28 10.18 1.53
CA LEU A 421 -9.55 9.46 0.49
C LEU A 421 -9.40 10.36 -0.75
N GLU A 422 -8.18 10.48 -1.25
CA GLU A 422 -7.92 11.31 -2.42
C GLU A 422 -8.63 10.77 -3.67
N PRO A 423 -9.20 11.64 -4.53
CA PRO A 423 -9.90 11.22 -5.74
C PRO A 423 -9.06 10.34 -6.68
N ALA A 424 -7.77 10.64 -6.82
CA ALA A 424 -6.85 9.86 -7.66
C ALA A 424 -6.75 8.41 -7.19
N VAL A 425 -6.61 8.19 -5.87
CA VAL A 425 -6.52 6.88 -5.24
C VAL A 425 -7.86 6.13 -5.36
N LEU A 426 -8.98 6.81 -5.15
CA LEU A 426 -10.32 6.25 -5.37
C LEU A 426 -10.49 5.70 -6.79
N TYR A 427 -10.11 6.50 -7.79
CA TYR A 427 -10.17 6.08 -9.19
C TYR A 427 -9.25 4.90 -9.48
N ARG A 428 -8.05 4.91 -8.89
CA ARG A 428 -7.08 3.83 -9.03
C ARG A 428 -7.59 2.51 -8.46
N ILE A 429 -8.27 2.54 -7.32
CA ILE A 429 -8.92 1.35 -6.73
C ILE A 429 -9.96 0.76 -7.70
N VAL A 430 -10.83 1.60 -8.26
CA VAL A 430 -11.87 1.15 -9.21
C VAL A 430 -11.22 0.52 -10.45
N GLU A 431 -10.16 1.12 -10.99
CA GLU A 431 -9.42 0.56 -12.13
C GLU A 431 -8.81 -0.80 -11.83
N ILE A 432 -8.15 -0.96 -10.67
CA ILE A 432 -7.48 -2.20 -10.30
C ILE A 432 -8.49 -3.32 -10.05
N LEU A 433 -9.58 -3.04 -9.34
CA LEU A 433 -10.64 -4.03 -9.12
C LEU A 433 -11.33 -4.40 -10.42
N HIS A 434 -11.56 -3.45 -11.33
CA HIS A 434 -12.10 -3.78 -12.66
C HIS A 434 -11.11 -4.62 -13.49
N THR A 435 -9.81 -4.35 -13.38
CA THR A 435 -8.77 -5.16 -14.04
C THR A 435 -8.70 -6.57 -13.47
N ALA A 436 -8.79 -6.72 -12.15
CA ALA A 436 -8.86 -8.02 -11.48
C ALA A 436 -10.13 -8.81 -11.87
N TYR A 437 -11.28 -8.14 -11.99
CA TYR A 437 -12.49 -8.73 -12.55
C TYR A 437 -12.26 -9.25 -13.97
N ARG A 438 -11.65 -8.46 -14.86
CA ARG A 438 -11.34 -8.88 -16.25
C ARG A 438 -10.38 -10.07 -16.31
N ALA A 439 -9.47 -10.17 -15.34
CA ALA A 439 -8.57 -11.31 -15.21
C ALA A 439 -9.24 -12.58 -14.65
N GLY A 440 -10.49 -12.48 -14.17
CA GLY A 440 -11.27 -13.59 -13.63
C GLY A 440 -11.12 -13.79 -12.11
N TYR A 441 -10.48 -12.87 -11.39
CA TYR A 441 -10.23 -12.99 -9.95
C TYR A 441 -11.41 -12.56 -9.08
N ILE A 442 -12.38 -11.83 -9.65
CA ILE A 442 -13.58 -11.36 -8.94
C ILE A 442 -14.80 -11.97 -9.61
N GLN A 443 -15.69 -12.57 -8.81
CA GLN A 443 -16.97 -13.03 -9.34
C GLN A 443 -17.81 -11.85 -9.82
N ILE A 444 -18.59 -12.06 -10.89
CA ILE A 444 -19.40 -11.00 -11.48
C ILE A 444 -20.39 -10.37 -10.48
N THR A 445 -20.95 -11.18 -9.58
CA THR A 445 -21.88 -10.74 -8.53
C THR A 445 -21.21 -9.81 -7.53
N ASP A 446 -19.98 -10.13 -7.13
CA ASP A 446 -19.24 -9.36 -6.14
C ASP A 446 -18.73 -8.05 -6.73
N HIS A 447 -18.29 -8.08 -8.00
CA HIS A 447 -17.92 -6.86 -8.73
C HIS A 447 -19.12 -5.91 -8.90
N PHE A 448 -20.29 -6.45 -9.24
CA PHE A 448 -21.53 -5.67 -9.29
C PHE A 448 -21.91 -5.09 -7.94
N SER A 449 -21.84 -5.90 -6.87
CA SER A 449 -22.11 -5.45 -5.51
C SER A 449 -21.17 -4.29 -5.12
N PHE A 450 -19.87 -4.42 -5.42
CA PHE A 450 -18.87 -3.37 -5.23
C PHE A 450 -19.26 -2.06 -5.94
N LEU A 451 -19.48 -2.11 -7.26
CA LEU A 451 -19.77 -0.92 -8.08
C LEU A 451 -21.08 -0.22 -7.67
N VAL A 452 -22.14 -1.00 -7.46
CA VAL A 452 -23.45 -0.46 -7.08
C VAL A 452 -23.40 0.12 -5.67
N THR A 453 -22.78 -0.57 -4.70
CA THR A 453 -22.67 -0.08 -3.32
C THR A 453 -21.87 1.21 -3.26
N LEU A 454 -20.78 1.29 -4.02
CA LEU A 454 -19.95 2.49 -4.10
C LEU A 454 -20.77 3.69 -4.59
N VAL A 455 -21.52 3.54 -5.69
CA VAL A 455 -22.37 4.64 -6.22
C VAL A 455 -23.53 4.97 -5.29
N ALA A 456 -24.21 3.97 -4.74
CA ALA A 456 -25.41 4.17 -3.92
C ALA A 456 -25.10 4.83 -2.57
N ARG A 457 -23.93 4.55 -1.98
CA ARG A 457 -23.58 5.00 -0.62
C ARG A 457 -22.57 6.15 -0.57
N PHE A 458 -22.03 6.59 -1.71
CA PHE A 458 -21.09 7.71 -1.75
C PHE A 458 -21.74 8.98 -1.17
N LYS A 459 -21.09 9.59 -0.18
CA LYS A 459 -21.60 10.79 0.47
C LYS A 459 -21.20 12.02 -0.32
N VAL A 460 -22.17 12.64 -0.99
CA VAL A 460 -22.01 13.98 -1.57
C VAL A 460 -22.54 14.98 -0.55
N VAL A 461 -21.72 15.92 -0.10
CA VAL A 461 -22.16 16.99 0.81
C VAL A 461 -22.98 17.99 -0.01
N PRO A 462 -24.29 18.17 0.25
CA PRO A 462 -25.09 19.12 -0.49
C PRO A 462 -24.67 20.55 -0.12
N GLU A 463 -24.45 21.40 -1.13
CA GLU A 463 -24.32 22.84 -0.96
C GLU A 463 -25.59 23.37 -0.29
N LYS A 464 -25.59 23.54 1.03
CA LYS A 464 -26.63 24.33 1.68
C LYS A 464 -26.37 25.78 1.29
N GLY A 465 -27.30 26.36 0.55
CA GLY A 465 -27.25 27.75 0.12
C GLY A 465 -26.94 28.67 1.29
N GLN A 466 -25.76 29.29 1.24
CA GLN A 466 -25.46 30.56 1.89
C GLN A 466 -24.19 31.15 1.30
N LEU A 467 -24.35 32.36 0.76
CA LEU A 467 -23.29 33.33 0.54
C LEU A 467 -22.50 33.50 1.85
N ALA A 468 -21.27 33.00 1.91
CA ALA A 468 -20.24 33.52 2.81
C ALA A 468 -18.87 33.15 2.23
N MET A 469 -18.00 34.16 2.18
CA MET A 469 -16.66 34.16 1.63
C MET A 469 -15.77 33.03 2.19
N GLU A 470 -14.78 32.67 1.35
CA GLU A 470 -13.59 31.86 1.66
C GLU A 470 -13.82 30.35 1.86
N CYS A 471 -13.69 29.57 0.77
CA CYS A 471 -12.96 28.28 0.77
C CYS A 471 -12.94 27.64 -0.63
N ASN A 472 -11.74 27.41 -1.18
CA ASN A 472 -11.50 26.70 -2.44
C ASN A 472 -11.72 25.16 -2.37
N GLU A 473 -12.38 24.65 -1.33
CA GLU A 473 -12.48 23.21 -1.06
C GLU A 473 -13.85 22.59 -1.42
N HIS A 474 -14.90 23.41 -1.57
CA HIS A 474 -16.29 22.91 -1.63
C HIS A 474 -16.76 22.41 -3.01
N GLU A 475 -16.10 22.78 -4.11
CA GLU A 475 -16.44 22.31 -5.48
C GLU A 475 -15.97 20.87 -5.77
N THR A 476 -15.11 20.29 -4.93
CA THR A 476 -14.35 19.07 -5.26
C THR A 476 -15.15 17.76 -5.14
N SER A 477 -16.07 17.63 -4.18
CA SER A 477 -16.73 16.32 -3.90
C SER A 477 -17.75 15.90 -4.95
N ARG A 478 -18.50 16.86 -5.51
CA ARG A 478 -19.52 16.61 -6.54
C ARG A 478 -18.89 16.20 -7.85
N ASP A 479 -17.86 16.93 -8.29
CA ASP A 479 -17.13 16.60 -9.51
C ASP A 479 -16.35 15.29 -9.36
N THR A 480 -15.83 15.02 -8.17
CA THR A 480 -15.25 13.71 -7.84
C THR A 480 -16.27 12.59 -8.05
N PHE A 481 -17.49 12.75 -7.55
CA PHE A 481 -18.56 11.76 -7.68
C PHE A 481 -19.08 11.62 -9.13
N LYS A 482 -19.14 12.71 -9.90
CA LYS A 482 -19.45 12.66 -11.34
C LYS A 482 -18.40 11.84 -12.11
N ALA A 483 -17.12 12.10 -11.88
CA ALA A 483 -16.04 11.36 -12.51
C ALA A 483 -16.03 9.89 -12.08
N LEU A 484 -16.29 9.60 -10.80
CA LEU A 484 -16.50 8.24 -10.30
C LEU A 484 -17.65 7.54 -11.03
N THR A 485 -18.80 8.20 -11.15
CA THR A 485 -19.98 7.68 -11.85
C THR A 485 -19.65 7.34 -13.30
N ASN A 486 -18.92 8.21 -14.01
CA ASN A 486 -18.51 7.96 -15.39
C ASN A 486 -17.56 6.76 -15.51
N ARG A 487 -16.63 6.59 -14.56
CA ARG A 487 -15.75 5.41 -14.51
C ARG A 487 -16.54 4.13 -14.26
N VAL A 488 -17.45 4.13 -13.28
CA VAL A 488 -18.34 3.00 -13.01
C VAL A 488 -19.18 2.63 -14.23
N CYS A 489 -19.77 3.63 -14.91
CA CYS A 489 -20.52 3.39 -16.15
C CYS A 489 -19.63 2.80 -17.25
N SER A 490 -18.40 3.28 -17.39
CA SER A 490 -17.43 2.75 -18.36
C SER A 490 -17.10 1.28 -18.05
N CYS A 491 -16.78 0.96 -16.80
CA CYS A 491 -16.57 -0.41 -16.35
C CYS A 491 -17.75 -1.30 -16.70
N LEU A 492 -18.98 -0.88 -16.38
CA LEU A 492 -20.21 -1.63 -16.68
C LEU A 492 -20.40 -1.87 -18.19
N SER A 493 -20.15 -0.87 -19.02
CA SER A 493 -20.25 -0.99 -20.48
C SER A 493 -19.18 -1.93 -21.06
N GLU A 494 -18.04 -2.08 -20.40
CA GLU A 494 -16.95 -2.97 -20.82
C GLU A 494 -17.14 -4.43 -20.38
N MET A 495 -18.07 -4.71 -19.46
CA MET A 495 -18.34 -6.07 -18.95
C MET A 495 -19.03 -7.00 -19.96
N GLY A 496 -19.58 -6.47 -21.06
CA GLY A 496 -20.22 -7.28 -22.09
C GLY A 496 -21.38 -6.58 -22.79
N ASP A 497 -22.39 -7.36 -23.19
CA ASP A 497 -23.59 -6.81 -23.84
C ASP A 497 -24.43 -6.03 -22.82
N GLY A 498 -24.51 -4.71 -22.99
CA GLY A 498 -25.17 -3.78 -22.05
C GLY A 498 -26.56 -4.23 -21.57
N PRO A 499 -27.48 -4.66 -22.45
CA PRO A 499 -28.80 -5.12 -22.05
C PRO A 499 -28.79 -6.41 -21.21
N LEU A 500 -27.84 -7.32 -21.41
CA LEU A 500 -27.70 -8.51 -20.56
C LEU A 500 -27.17 -8.12 -19.18
N VAL A 501 -26.18 -7.24 -19.13
CA VAL A 501 -25.65 -6.69 -17.87
C VAL A 501 -26.77 -5.95 -17.13
N LEU A 502 -27.59 -5.17 -17.83
CA LEU A 502 -28.76 -4.51 -17.26
C LEU A 502 -29.72 -5.51 -16.65
N GLN A 503 -30.07 -6.60 -17.34
CA GLN A 503 -30.99 -7.63 -16.82
C GLN A 503 -30.49 -8.26 -15.52
N ILE A 504 -29.17 -8.48 -15.38
CA ILE A 504 -28.58 -9.04 -14.16
C ILE A 504 -28.64 -8.01 -13.02
N LEU A 505 -28.31 -6.75 -13.31
CA LEU A 505 -28.27 -5.66 -12.33
C LEU A 505 -29.63 -5.05 -12.00
N GLU A 506 -30.64 -5.28 -12.85
CA GLU A 506 -31.94 -4.58 -12.83
C GLU A 506 -32.54 -4.61 -11.43
N LYS A 507 -32.64 -5.81 -10.83
CA LYS A 507 -33.20 -5.97 -9.48
C LYS A 507 -32.46 -5.13 -8.44
N ILE A 508 -31.12 -5.15 -8.45
CA ILE A 508 -30.29 -4.47 -7.45
C ILE A 508 -30.41 -2.94 -7.61
N LEU A 509 -30.38 -2.44 -8.84
CA LEU A 509 -30.52 -1.01 -9.13
C LEU A 509 -31.91 -0.49 -8.72
N LEU A 510 -32.97 -1.27 -9.00
CA LEU A 510 -34.33 -0.91 -8.58
C LEU A 510 -34.48 -0.91 -7.06
N GLU A 511 -33.87 -1.86 -6.35
CA GLU A 511 -33.86 -1.88 -4.89
C GLU A 511 -33.21 -0.62 -4.31
N GLN A 512 -32.13 -0.12 -4.92
CA GLN A 512 -31.53 1.16 -4.52
C GLN A 512 -32.42 2.36 -4.82
N ILE A 513 -33.14 2.37 -5.96
CA ILE A 513 -34.09 3.44 -6.32
C ILE A 513 -35.26 3.52 -5.34
N ILE A 514 -35.80 2.37 -4.90
CA ILE A 514 -36.91 2.30 -3.95
C ILE A 514 -36.55 2.94 -2.60
N LEU A 515 -35.28 2.92 -2.22
CA LEU A 515 -34.79 3.59 -1.00
C LEU A 515 -34.79 5.13 -1.10
N ASN A 516 -35.23 5.69 -2.24
CA ASN A 516 -35.28 7.12 -2.53
C ASN A 516 -33.94 7.82 -2.26
N PRO A 517 -32.89 7.48 -3.04
CA PRO A 517 -31.54 7.98 -2.80
C PRO A 517 -31.46 9.51 -2.97
N ALA A 518 -30.43 10.12 -2.38
CA ALA A 518 -30.17 11.56 -2.57
C ALA A 518 -30.00 11.90 -4.06
N LEU A 519 -30.26 13.16 -4.43
CA LEU A 519 -30.31 13.62 -5.82
C LEU A 519 -29.09 13.19 -6.66
N ASP A 520 -27.89 13.33 -6.12
CA ASP A 520 -26.64 12.91 -6.78
C ASP A 520 -26.58 11.40 -7.01
N ASN A 521 -26.83 10.60 -5.97
CA ASN A 521 -26.81 9.14 -6.05
C ASN A 521 -27.92 8.61 -6.98
N GLY A 522 -29.12 9.20 -6.92
CA GLY A 522 -30.21 8.90 -7.84
C GLY A 522 -29.84 9.21 -9.28
N CYS A 523 -29.18 10.34 -9.54
CA CYS A 523 -28.65 10.67 -10.86
C CYS A 523 -27.65 9.63 -11.36
N ALA A 524 -26.73 9.21 -10.50
CA ALA A 524 -25.71 8.24 -10.84
C ALA A 524 -26.30 6.86 -11.16
N ILE A 525 -27.28 6.39 -10.38
CA ILE A 525 -28.00 5.13 -10.65
C ILE A 525 -28.76 5.23 -11.99
N LEU A 526 -29.46 6.33 -12.26
CA LEU A 526 -30.13 6.54 -13.55
C LEU A 526 -29.12 6.53 -14.72
N ARG A 527 -27.93 7.11 -14.54
CA ARG A 527 -26.85 7.07 -15.53
C ARG A 527 -26.33 5.66 -15.78
N MET A 528 -26.20 4.83 -14.74
CA MET A 528 -25.85 3.41 -14.90
C MET A 528 -26.88 2.67 -15.74
N ILE A 529 -28.18 2.90 -15.49
CA ILE A 529 -29.27 2.33 -16.31
C ILE A 529 -29.14 2.79 -17.76
N CYS A 530 -28.97 4.10 -17.99
CA CYS A 530 -28.83 4.67 -19.34
C CYS A 530 -27.60 4.14 -20.08
N ALA A 531 -26.47 3.95 -19.39
CA ALA A 531 -25.23 3.43 -19.98
C ALA A 531 -25.38 1.98 -20.46
N LEU A 532 -26.22 1.19 -19.79
CA LEU A 532 -26.48 -0.21 -20.14
C LEU A 532 -27.65 -0.38 -21.14
N ASP A 533 -28.60 0.57 -21.17
CA ASP A 533 -29.72 0.59 -22.11
C ASP A 533 -29.31 1.08 -23.51
N SER A 534 -28.48 0.27 -24.18
CA SER A 534 -27.83 0.62 -25.46
C SER A 534 -28.74 0.53 -26.70
N LYS A 535 -29.93 -0.10 -26.60
CA LYS A 535 -30.94 -0.24 -27.68
C LYS A 535 -32.30 0.21 -27.15
N PRO A 536 -33.22 0.72 -27.99
CA PRO A 536 -34.53 1.20 -27.54
C PRO A 536 -35.26 0.18 -26.65
N THR A 537 -35.37 0.56 -25.38
CA THR A 537 -35.91 -0.10 -24.17
C THR A 537 -36.23 -1.59 -24.20
N ARG A 538 -35.40 -2.34 -23.46
CA ARG A 538 -35.71 -3.66 -22.87
C ARG A 538 -36.05 -3.60 -21.37
N LEU A 539 -36.28 -2.40 -20.82
CA LEU A 539 -36.70 -2.25 -19.42
C LEU A 539 -37.91 -3.15 -19.15
N SER A 540 -37.83 -3.95 -18.09
CA SER A 540 -38.96 -4.79 -17.69
C SER A 540 -40.15 -3.95 -17.26
N GLU A 541 -41.36 -4.54 -17.25
CA GLU A 541 -42.54 -3.86 -16.70
C GLU A 541 -42.34 -3.45 -15.24
N LYS A 542 -41.60 -4.25 -14.47
CA LYS A 542 -41.23 -3.91 -13.09
C LYS A 542 -40.35 -2.66 -13.01
N SER A 543 -39.37 -2.54 -13.91
CA SER A 543 -38.54 -1.34 -14.02
C SER A 543 -39.36 -0.12 -14.37
N ILE A 544 -40.27 -0.22 -15.35
CA ILE A 544 -41.15 0.89 -15.74
C ILE A 544 -42.00 1.32 -14.54
N ALA A 545 -42.62 0.38 -13.82
CA ALA A 545 -43.45 0.69 -12.66
C ALA A 545 -42.65 1.36 -11.52
N THR A 546 -41.44 0.86 -11.21
CA THR A 546 -40.60 1.43 -10.16
C THR A 546 -40.05 2.81 -10.53
N LEU A 547 -39.61 2.99 -11.78
CA LEU A 547 -39.16 4.29 -12.29
C LEU A 547 -40.31 5.29 -12.37
N CYS A 548 -41.52 4.85 -12.70
CA CYS A 548 -42.72 5.69 -12.72
C CYS A 548 -43.01 6.31 -11.33
N GLU A 549 -42.83 5.55 -10.25
CA GLU A 549 -43.00 6.08 -8.89
C GLU A 549 -41.85 7.01 -8.46
N PHE A 550 -40.61 6.75 -8.90
CA PHE A 550 -39.44 7.52 -8.49
C PHE A 550 -39.22 8.83 -9.27
N LEU A 551 -39.35 8.79 -10.61
CA LEU A 551 -38.99 9.90 -11.49
C LEU A 551 -39.76 11.21 -11.23
N PRO A 552 -41.06 11.22 -10.89
CA PRO A 552 -41.76 12.45 -10.53
C PRO A 552 -41.10 13.17 -9.34
N GLY A 553 -40.78 12.43 -8.28
CA GLY A 553 -40.10 12.99 -7.10
C GLY A 553 -38.71 13.52 -7.44
N TYR A 554 -37.93 12.74 -8.19
CA TYR A 554 -36.61 13.12 -8.66
C TYR A 554 -36.62 14.41 -9.50
N LEU A 555 -37.53 14.53 -10.47
CA LEU A 555 -37.67 15.73 -11.32
C LEU A 555 -38.11 16.95 -10.52
N ILE A 556 -38.99 16.76 -9.53
CA ILE A 556 -39.40 17.82 -8.60
C ILE A 556 -38.21 18.31 -7.78
N ASP A 557 -37.34 17.41 -7.30
CA ASP A 557 -36.16 17.79 -6.52
C ASP A 557 -35.12 18.54 -7.35
N ILE A 558 -34.98 18.23 -8.65
CA ILE A 558 -34.19 19.05 -9.59
C ILE A 558 -34.77 20.46 -9.66
N VAL A 559 -36.09 20.61 -9.88
CA VAL A 559 -36.73 21.92 -10.01
C VAL A 559 -36.65 22.73 -8.72
N LYS A 560 -36.79 22.11 -7.55
CA LYS A 560 -36.58 22.78 -6.25
C LYS A 560 -35.16 23.32 -6.10
N SER A 561 -34.20 22.72 -6.79
CA SER A 561 -32.81 23.16 -6.78
C SER A 561 -32.61 24.42 -7.64
N ILE A 562 -33.60 24.82 -8.46
CA ILE A 562 -33.59 25.98 -9.39
C ILE A 562 -34.00 27.26 -8.67
N PRO A 563 -33.08 28.24 -8.49
CA PRO A 563 -33.46 29.53 -7.92
C PRO A 563 -34.39 30.28 -8.87
N GLU A 564 -35.45 30.88 -8.30
CA GLU A 564 -36.48 31.60 -9.04
C GLU A 564 -35.98 32.93 -9.66
N ASP A 565 -34.87 33.47 -9.16
CA ASP A 565 -34.24 34.72 -9.62
C ASP A 565 -33.47 34.52 -10.93
N LYS A 566 -34.21 34.64 -12.03
CA LYS A 566 -33.73 34.51 -13.42
C LYS A 566 -32.75 35.59 -13.88
N GLU A 567 -32.43 36.59 -13.06
CA GLU A 567 -31.58 37.71 -13.46
C GLU A 567 -30.07 37.48 -13.18
N LYS A 568 -29.70 36.42 -12.46
CA LYS A 568 -28.29 36.07 -12.18
C LYS A 568 -27.97 34.57 -12.29
N SER A 569 -28.76 33.79 -13.02
CA SER A 569 -28.45 32.36 -13.24
C SER A 569 -27.31 32.21 -14.25
N SER A 570 -26.09 32.20 -13.70
CA SER A 570 -24.83 31.85 -14.37
C SER A 570 -24.99 30.62 -15.27
N TYR A 571 -24.34 30.63 -16.45
CA TYR A 571 -24.22 29.50 -17.37
C TYR A 571 -23.91 28.15 -16.66
N LEU A 572 -23.11 28.20 -15.60
CA LEU A 572 -22.75 27.06 -14.73
C LEU A 572 -23.96 26.39 -14.04
N TYR A 573 -24.97 27.19 -13.68
CA TYR A 573 -26.19 26.71 -13.04
C TYR A 573 -27.04 25.87 -14.01
N MET A 574 -27.19 26.35 -15.25
CA MET A 574 -27.89 25.61 -16.31
C MET A 574 -27.15 24.32 -16.69
N GLN A 575 -25.81 24.34 -16.71
CA GLN A 575 -25.00 23.16 -16.95
C GLN A 575 -25.19 22.09 -15.85
N THR A 576 -25.34 22.52 -14.60
CA THR A 576 -25.63 21.63 -13.46
C THR A 576 -27.03 21.02 -13.55
N CYS A 577 -28.05 21.80 -13.92
CA CYS A 577 -29.40 21.25 -14.14
C CYS A 577 -29.43 20.21 -15.26
N LEU A 578 -28.75 20.49 -16.38
CA LEU A 578 -28.65 19.55 -17.49
C LEU A 578 -28.01 18.23 -17.07
N TYR A 579 -27.03 18.25 -16.17
CA TYR A 579 -26.43 17.02 -15.64
C TYR A 579 -27.47 16.08 -15.01
N TYR A 580 -28.44 16.59 -14.25
CA TYR A 580 -29.50 15.80 -13.62
C TYR A 580 -30.64 15.42 -14.55
N LEU A 581 -30.91 16.24 -15.57
CA LEU A 581 -32.02 16.03 -16.49
C LEU A 581 -31.70 15.03 -17.60
N VAL A 582 -30.46 15.01 -18.08
CA VAL A 582 -30.02 14.16 -19.21
C VAL A 582 -30.42 12.68 -19.06
N PRO A 583 -30.25 12.02 -17.90
CA PRO A 583 -30.67 10.62 -17.73
C PRO A 583 -32.18 10.43 -17.92
N CYS A 584 -33.01 11.32 -17.37
CA CYS A 584 -34.46 11.27 -17.57
C CYS A 584 -34.83 11.47 -19.04
N TYR A 585 -34.16 12.42 -19.71
CA TYR A 585 -34.44 12.73 -21.11
C TYR A 585 -34.12 11.55 -22.02
N PHE A 586 -33.00 10.87 -21.73
CA PHE A 586 -32.62 9.64 -22.40
C PHE A 586 -33.68 8.54 -22.20
N LEU A 587 -34.13 8.31 -20.97
CA LEU A 587 -35.16 7.30 -20.68
C LEU A 587 -36.50 7.59 -21.37
N PHE A 588 -36.93 8.86 -21.40
CA PHE A 588 -38.16 9.27 -22.07
C PHE A 588 -38.08 9.13 -23.59
N ASP A 589 -36.95 9.48 -24.20
CA ASP A 589 -36.72 9.30 -25.64
C ASP A 589 -36.77 7.82 -26.05
N ARG A 590 -36.32 6.93 -25.16
CA ARG A 590 -36.30 5.49 -25.43
C ARG A 590 -37.64 4.80 -25.15
N SER A 591 -38.43 5.28 -24.18
CA SER A 591 -39.72 4.68 -23.79
C SER A 591 -40.84 5.71 -23.71
N SER A 592 -41.69 5.72 -24.73
CA SER A 592 -42.93 6.49 -24.73
C SER A 592 -43.87 6.03 -23.60
N LYS A 593 -43.95 4.72 -23.32
CA LYS A 593 -44.74 4.16 -22.23
C LYS A 593 -44.31 4.73 -20.87
N LEU A 594 -43.00 4.78 -20.59
CA LEU A 594 -42.51 5.36 -19.33
C LEU A 594 -42.85 6.86 -19.23
N THR A 595 -42.72 7.59 -20.33
CA THR A 595 -43.06 9.02 -20.38
C THR A 595 -44.53 9.24 -20.06
N GLU A 596 -45.43 8.48 -20.69
CA GLU A 596 -46.86 8.55 -20.47
C GLU A 596 -47.23 8.23 -19.01
N GLU A 597 -46.72 7.12 -18.47
CA GLU A 597 -46.96 6.69 -17.08
C GLU A 597 -46.47 7.73 -16.06
N VAL A 598 -45.29 8.33 -16.29
CA VAL A 598 -44.76 9.40 -15.41
C VAL A 598 -45.66 10.64 -15.45
N LEU A 599 -46.16 11.03 -16.63
CA LEU A 599 -47.08 12.17 -16.76
C LEU A 599 -48.44 11.87 -16.11
N GLN A 600 -48.96 10.64 -16.26
CA GLN A 600 -50.17 10.19 -15.56
C GLN A 600 -49.97 10.20 -14.05
N ARG A 601 -48.81 9.78 -13.55
CA ARG A 601 -48.50 9.84 -12.12
C ARG A 601 -48.43 11.27 -11.61
N MET A 602 -47.77 12.17 -12.33
CA MET A 602 -47.79 13.61 -12.03
C MET A 602 -49.21 14.19 -12.03
N GLN A 603 -50.06 13.78 -12.97
CA GLN A 603 -51.46 14.17 -13.01
C GLN A 603 -52.24 13.68 -11.79
N SER A 604 -52.04 12.44 -11.36
CA SER A 604 -52.62 11.89 -10.12
C SER A 604 -52.18 12.72 -8.90
N ILE A 605 -50.88 13.03 -8.78
CA ILE A 605 -50.36 13.88 -7.70
C ILE A 605 -51.03 15.27 -7.72
N VAL A 606 -51.16 15.91 -8.89
CA VAL A 606 -51.83 17.22 -8.99
C VAL A 606 -53.31 17.12 -8.61
N SER A 607 -54.03 16.09 -9.05
CA SER A 607 -55.44 15.87 -8.69
C SER A 607 -55.63 15.64 -7.19
N GLU A 608 -54.80 14.80 -6.57
CA GLU A 608 -54.82 14.52 -5.14
C GLU A 608 -54.55 15.77 -4.31
N ASN A 609 -53.55 16.57 -4.70
CA ASN A 609 -53.21 17.81 -4.02
C ASN A 609 -54.25 18.92 -4.27
N THR A 610 -54.89 18.95 -5.43
CA THR A 610 -55.99 19.89 -5.69
C THR A 610 -57.17 19.61 -4.76
N LYS A 611 -57.55 18.34 -4.60
CA LYS A 611 -58.59 17.90 -3.66
C LYS A 611 -58.20 18.16 -2.21
N SER A 612 -56.93 17.99 -1.85
CA SER A 612 -56.45 18.33 -0.50
C SER A 612 -56.61 19.84 -0.27
N LEU A 613 -56.16 20.71 -1.17
CA LEU A 613 -56.33 22.17 -1.01
C LEU A 613 -57.79 22.61 -0.87
N GLU A 614 -58.73 21.92 -1.54
CA GLU A 614 -60.17 22.21 -1.43
C GLU A 614 -60.78 21.80 -0.07
N SER A 615 -60.14 20.87 0.65
CA SER A 615 -60.59 20.33 1.94
C SER A 615 -59.80 20.86 3.15
N VAL A 616 -58.69 21.56 2.92
CA VAL A 616 -57.73 21.97 3.95
C VAL A 616 -58.22 23.14 4.82
N GLN A 617 -58.22 22.92 6.15
CA GLN A 617 -58.37 23.95 7.19
C GLN A 617 -57.03 24.47 7.74
N ASP A 618 -55.91 23.79 7.44
CA ASP A 618 -54.56 24.07 7.95
C ASP A 618 -53.64 24.75 6.93
N ARG A 619 -52.98 25.86 7.31
CA ARG A 619 -52.20 26.70 6.39
C ARG A 619 -50.90 26.05 5.90
N GLU A 620 -50.26 25.19 6.69
CA GLU A 620 -48.95 24.62 6.36
C GLU A 620 -49.08 23.47 5.35
N SER A 621 -50.05 22.58 5.55
CA SER A 621 -50.41 21.52 4.60
C SER A 621 -50.84 22.07 3.22
N GLY A 622 -51.62 23.17 3.21
CA GLY A 622 -52.04 23.84 1.98
C GLY A 622 -50.87 24.46 1.20
N ARG A 623 -49.85 24.98 1.89
CA ARG A 623 -48.66 25.57 1.27
C ARG A 623 -47.77 24.51 0.62
N ASN A 624 -47.59 23.37 1.27
CA ASN A 624 -46.81 22.25 0.72
C ASN A 624 -47.46 21.67 -0.54
N SER A 625 -48.78 21.47 -0.49
CA SER A 625 -49.57 20.96 -1.63
C SER A 625 -49.54 21.93 -2.82
N LEU A 626 -49.61 23.25 -2.55
CA LEU A 626 -49.50 24.30 -3.58
C LEU A 626 -48.12 24.30 -4.25
N ASN A 627 -47.05 24.27 -3.45
CA ASN A 627 -45.68 24.25 -3.95
C ASN A 627 -45.45 23.01 -4.83
N LEU A 628 -45.98 21.85 -4.43
CA LEU A 628 -45.86 20.62 -5.21
C LEU A 628 -46.50 20.75 -6.61
N ILE A 629 -47.71 21.32 -6.69
CA ILE A 629 -48.37 21.58 -7.98
C ILE A 629 -47.52 22.54 -8.83
N GLN A 630 -46.98 23.61 -8.24
CA GLN A 630 -46.12 24.56 -8.94
C GLN A 630 -44.81 23.92 -9.45
N HIS A 631 -44.20 23.02 -8.67
CA HIS A 631 -43.02 22.27 -9.10
C HIS A 631 -43.35 21.35 -10.27
N ILE A 632 -44.48 20.62 -10.23
CA ILE A 632 -44.91 19.76 -11.34
C ILE A 632 -45.14 20.57 -12.61
N VAL A 633 -45.84 21.71 -12.53
CA VAL A 633 -46.01 22.60 -13.68
C VAL A 633 -44.65 23.06 -14.22
N SER A 634 -43.71 23.39 -13.33
CA SER A 634 -42.36 23.81 -13.72
C SER A 634 -41.56 22.68 -14.37
N VAL A 635 -41.71 21.42 -13.94
CA VAL A 635 -41.14 20.24 -14.60
C VAL A 635 -41.68 20.12 -16.02
N VAL A 636 -43.00 20.18 -16.21
CA VAL A 636 -43.63 20.07 -17.55
C VAL A 636 -43.16 21.20 -18.46
N LEU A 637 -43.08 22.43 -17.95
CA LEU A 637 -42.55 23.57 -18.71
C LEU A 637 -41.08 23.39 -19.08
N LEU A 638 -40.28 22.83 -18.18
CA LEU A 638 -38.87 22.54 -18.42
C LEU A 638 -38.69 21.47 -19.51
N MET A 639 -39.52 20.42 -19.49
CA MET A 639 -39.57 19.41 -20.56
C MET A 639 -40.02 20.02 -21.89
N HIS A 640 -41.01 20.92 -21.87
CA HIS A 640 -41.50 21.61 -23.06
C HIS A 640 -40.47 22.54 -23.70
N ASN A 641 -39.62 23.19 -22.90
CA ASN A 641 -38.61 24.11 -23.41
C ASN A 641 -37.50 23.41 -24.21
N ASP A 642 -37.23 22.13 -23.94
CA ASP A 642 -36.29 21.33 -24.72
C ASP A 642 -36.91 20.83 -26.05
N VAL A 643 -36.21 21.00 -27.17
CA VAL A 643 -36.74 20.70 -28.50
C VAL A 643 -36.97 19.20 -28.72
N LYS A 644 -36.14 18.32 -28.13
CA LYS A 644 -36.29 16.87 -28.28
C LYS A 644 -37.42 16.37 -27.40
N LEU A 645 -37.42 16.76 -26.13
CA LEU A 645 -38.49 16.37 -25.22
C LEU A 645 -39.85 16.92 -25.61
N ARG A 646 -39.94 18.14 -26.18
CA ARG A 646 -41.19 18.66 -26.70
C ARG A 646 -41.86 17.71 -27.69
N LYS A 647 -41.08 17.03 -28.53
CA LYS A 647 -41.57 16.02 -29.48
C LYS A 647 -41.96 14.70 -28.82
N ILE A 648 -41.34 14.38 -27.70
CA ILE A 648 -41.65 13.15 -26.95
C ILE A 648 -42.93 13.36 -26.14
N ILE A 649 -43.06 14.49 -25.42
CA ILE A 649 -44.26 14.78 -24.64
C ILE A 649 -45.47 15.17 -25.50
N SER A 650 -45.28 15.52 -26.79
CA SER A 650 -46.41 15.79 -27.69
C SER A 650 -47.28 14.56 -27.94
N SER A 651 -46.70 13.35 -27.89
CA SER A 651 -47.51 12.12 -27.96
C SER A 651 -48.35 11.87 -26.71
N SER A 652 -48.02 12.52 -25.60
CA SER A 652 -48.72 12.44 -24.30
C SER A 652 -49.41 13.77 -23.95
N LYS A 653 -49.96 14.43 -24.98
CA LYS A 653 -50.66 15.72 -24.83
C LYS A 653 -51.90 15.60 -23.93
N SER A 654 -52.61 14.48 -24.00
CA SER A 654 -53.82 14.23 -23.19
C SER A 654 -53.54 14.36 -21.70
N GLU A 655 -52.41 13.85 -21.23
CA GLU A 655 -52.02 13.87 -19.83
C GLU A 655 -51.68 15.31 -19.38
N ILE A 656 -51.00 16.07 -20.24
CA ILE A 656 -50.69 17.49 -19.99
C ILE A 656 -51.96 18.34 -19.95
N ASP A 657 -52.91 18.09 -20.84
CA ASP A 657 -54.20 18.77 -20.87
C ASP A 657 -55.02 18.46 -19.60
N LEU A 658 -54.94 17.24 -19.07
CA LEU A 658 -55.56 16.87 -17.80
C LEU A 658 -54.89 17.55 -16.60
N ILE A 659 -53.55 17.68 -16.58
CA ILE A 659 -52.84 18.48 -15.57
C ILE A 659 -53.31 19.93 -15.63
N LEU A 660 -53.41 20.51 -16.83
CA LEU A 660 -53.90 21.87 -17.03
C LEU A 660 -55.35 22.04 -16.54
N GLN A 661 -56.23 21.10 -16.85
CA GLN A 661 -57.62 21.12 -16.39
C GLN A 661 -57.71 21.12 -14.86
N ASN A 662 -56.89 20.31 -14.17
CA ASN A 662 -56.86 20.29 -12.69
C ASN A 662 -56.33 21.59 -12.09
N VAL A 663 -55.32 22.21 -12.71
CA VAL A 663 -54.79 23.51 -12.25
C VAL A 663 -55.81 24.64 -12.48
N VAL A 664 -56.52 24.63 -13.61
CA VAL A 664 -57.54 25.63 -13.95
C VAL A 664 -58.81 25.45 -13.14
N SER A 665 -59.25 24.21 -12.90
CA SER A 665 -60.43 23.93 -12.06
C SER A 665 -60.22 24.46 -10.63
N PHE A 666 -59.01 24.27 -10.08
CA PHE A 666 -58.63 24.85 -8.79
C PHE A 666 -58.66 26.38 -8.77
N GLN A 667 -58.22 27.04 -9.84
CA GLN A 667 -58.29 28.52 -9.93
C GLN A 667 -59.74 29.03 -9.95
N SER A 668 -60.65 28.23 -10.50
CA SER A 668 -62.08 28.55 -10.59
C SER A 668 -62.87 28.18 -9.33
N SER A 669 -62.39 27.21 -8.54
CA SER A 669 -62.98 26.89 -7.24
C SER A 669 -62.61 28.00 -6.26
N GLY A 670 -63.63 28.67 -5.71
CA GLY A 670 -63.49 29.88 -4.88
C GLY A 670 -62.88 29.63 -3.49
N SER A 671 -61.77 28.89 -3.40
CA SER A 671 -61.10 28.56 -2.14
C SER A 671 -60.61 29.84 -1.46
N THR A 672 -61.17 30.12 -0.28
CA THR A 672 -60.92 31.34 0.52
C THR A 672 -59.68 31.22 1.41
N SER A 673 -59.01 30.06 1.45
CA SER A 673 -57.92 29.73 2.39
C SER A 673 -56.51 30.14 1.94
N LEU A 674 -56.28 30.44 0.66
CA LEU A 674 -54.96 30.79 0.12
C LEU A 674 -54.64 32.30 0.14
N THR A 675 -53.36 32.64 0.30
CA THR A 675 -52.86 34.03 0.20
C THR A 675 -53.03 34.58 -1.22
N VAL A 676 -53.09 35.91 -1.36
CA VAL A 676 -53.20 36.59 -2.67
C VAL A 676 -52.02 36.22 -3.57
N GLU A 677 -50.80 36.15 -3.02
CA GLU A 677 -49.59 35.73 -3.71
C GLU A 677 -49.69 34.28 -4.24
N ALA A 678 -50.17 33.34 -3.42
CA ALA A 678 -50.35 31.94 -3.82
C ALA A 678 -51.33 31.80 -5.01
N LYS A 679 -52.45 32.54 -4.98
CA LYS A 679 -53.43 32.57 -6.07
C LYS A 679 -52.84 33.18 -7.34
N HIS A 680 -52.05 34.24 -7.20
CA HIS A 680 -51.37 34.89 -8.33
C HIS A 680 -50.33 33.96 -8.98
N SER A 681 -49.47 33.32 -8.18
CA SER A 681 -48.47 32.37 -8.68
C SER A 681 -49.10 31.16 -9.37
N MET A 682 -50.19 30.61 -8.82
CA MET A 682 -50.92 29.51 -9.46
C MET A 682 -51.55 29.94 -10.80
N ARG A 683 -52.09 31.16 -10.86
CA ARG A 683 -52.62 31.73 -12.12
C ARG A 683 -51.54 31.83 -13.19
N ILE A 684 -50.37 32.37 -12.84
CA ILE A 684 -49.23 32.46 -13.76
C ILE A 684 -48.79 31.07 -14.23
N ALA A 685 -48.70 30.10 -13.32
CA ALA A 685 -48.34 28.73 -13.65
C ALA A 685 -49.33 28.09 -14.64
N GLY A 686 -50.63 28.24 -14.39
CA GLY A 686 -51.68 27.76 -15.29
C GLY A 686 -51.69 28.45 -16.66
N GLU A 687 -51.47 29.76 -16.72
CA GLU A 687 -51.35 30.50 -17.99
C GLU A 687 -50.14 30.03 -18.81
N ARG A 688 -48.98 29.82 -18.17
CA ARG A 688 -47.78 29.29 -18.83
C ARG A 688 -48.00 27.86 -19.34
N LEU A 689 -48.61 27.00 -18.52
CA LEU A 689 -48.93 25.63 -18.92
C LEU A 689 -49.93 25.59 -20.08
N LYS A 690 -50.91 26.50 -20.10
CA LYS A 690 -51.86 26.66 -21.21
C LYS A 690 -51.16 27.02 -22.52
N ILE A 691 -50.19 27.93 -22.48
CA ILE A 691 -49.37 28.29 -23.66
C ILE A 691 -48.57 27.07 -24.13
N ALA A 692 -47.94 26.34 -23.21
CA ALA A 692 -47.16 25.15 -23.52
C ALA A 692 -48.03 24.05 -24.17
N SER A 693 -49.15 23.67 -23.55
CA SER A 693 -50.10 22.67 -24.07
C SER A 693 -50.61 23.03 -25.47
N ASN A 694 -51.00 24.29 -25.70
CA ASN A 694 -51.49 24.75 -27.01
C ASN A 694 -50.43 24.65 -28.12
N SER A 695 -49.15 24.76 -27.77
CA SER A 695 -48.04 24.67 -28.72
C SER A 695 -47.58 23.24 -29.01
N LEU A 696 -48.08 22.24 -28.27
CA LEU A 696 -47.90 20.82 -28.59
C LEU A 696 -48.91 20.46 -29.70
N LEU A 697 -48.39 20.24 -30.91
CA LEU A 697 -49.16 19.69 -32.02
C LEU A 697 -49.23 18.17 -31.84
N ALA A 698 -50.45 17.62 -31.93
CA ALA A 698 -50.70 16.19 -31.82
C ALA A 698 -50.18 15.43 -33.04
#